data_AF-A0A7T3KTI7-F1
#
_entry.id   AF-A0A7T3KTI7-F1
#
_cell.length_a   1.000
_cell.length_b   1.000
_cell.length_c   1.000
_cell.angle_alpha   90.00
_cell.angle_beta   90.00
_cell.angle_gamma   90.00
#
_symmetry.space_group_name_H-M   'P 1'
#
loop_
_entity.id
_entity.type
_entity.pdbx_description
1 polymer ?
#
loop_
_entity_poly.entity_id
_entity_poly.type
_entity_poly.pdbx_seq_one_letter_code
_entity_poly.pdbx_strand_id
1 'polypeptide(L)'
;MTRSTAGAGRRVLYVDPDDERAAPVADALRDAGYAFERARDATAALDAIETDPPAAVVSERRLPDSSGLALLRDVRERTDDLPFLVFTAVGDEHLASDAIAADVTDYVPRDPPEKQLGALVDGLDAAVAAGDRRFAEVTEQLKDRAMDEAPVGITIGDGKRRDTPLIYVNDAFEELAGYDEAEVLGRNCNFMQGDQSDEAKIAEMAAAIDAGEPVSVELVNYTDDGEEFWNRVHIAPIGGDDGEPTHYVGFQEDVTDRVEAEREAQRQAEKARTERQKVEALLDRLDGLLTDVTSALLSAEGRAAVERAVTDRLAETDEYALAWVGEAEPATDSIAPSTWAGVADPPALELPVDGTDPAARAARTGEAQFVDAEAVPPVYDGLVDGGAGGLAALPLQYGDVGYGVLVVGLRPDARLPEPEQRVLAAVAQSTAMALHALTSQRLLGSDDVTELAFSLAGDDPFFVGLSAALDAEFVHTGTVTREAGPTTFFFETNAEPAAVVEAAAAREDVTACTPVTTGDGRSVVEFSVSESPLVRLLLDRGGRIAAMSAAGGTGDLTVEIPPEAQPRTVVEAVEDRVDGADLSAYREHERPAENRQDVRARIDNRLTDRQSTALQTAIVGGFFEWPRETNGEDLAAAMDIGRSTFHQHLRAAQRKVFEELYD
;
A
#
# COMPACT_ATOMS: atom_id res chain seq x y z
N MET A 1 -43.44 8.06 69.85
CA MET A 1 -43.25 7.10 68.76
C MET A 1 -44.45 6.17 68.78
N THR A 2 -45.29 6.25 67.76
CA THR A 2 -46.46 5.38 67.58
C THR A 2 -45.92 4.04 67.07
N ARG A 3 -46.02 2.96 67.88
CA ARG A 3 -45.58 1.62 67.46
C ARG A 3 -46.40 1.16 66.25
N SER A 4 -45.75 0.45 65.34
CA SER A 4 -46.35 -0.18 64.15
C SER A 4 -47.52 -1.09 64.56
N THR A 5 -48.62 -1.07 63.80
CA THR A 5 -49.78 -1.95 64.02
C THR A 5 -49.74 -3.21 63.14
N ALA A 6 -48.58 -3.54 62.57
CA ALA A 6 -48.44 -4.62 61.58
C ALA A 6 -48.85 -6.02 62.12
N GLY A 7 -48.69 -6.24 63.44
CA GLY A 7 -48.95 -7.53 64.10
C GLY A 7 -50.32 -7.72 64.75
N ALA A 8 -51.22 -6.74 64.71
CA ALA A 8 -52.43 -6.73 65.55
C ALA A 8 -53.34 -7.96 65.29
N GLY A 9 -53.49 -8.82 66.29
CA GLY A 9 -54.29 -10.05 66.25
C GLY A 9 -53.64 -11.24 65.55
N ARG A 10 -52.44 -11.10 64.98
CA ARG A 10 -51.74 -12.21 64.31
C ARG A 10 -51.16 -13.19 65.33
N ARG A 11 -51.26 -14.49 65.06
CA ARG A 11 -50.76 -15.55 65.95
C ARG A 11 -49.25 -15.73 65.80
N VAL A 12 -48.54 -15.74 66.92
CA VAL A 12 -47.10 -15.99 67.00
C VAL A 12 -46.88 -17.21 67.88
N LEU A 13 -46.16 -18.19 67.35
CA LEU A 13 -45.81 -19.39 68.09
C LEU A 13 -44.44 -19.22 68.74
N TYR A 14 -44.40 -19.19 70.07
CA TYR A 14 -43.17 -19.10 70.85
C TYR A 14 -42.76 -20.47 71.41
N VAL A 15 -41.56 -20.92 71.06
CA VAL A 15 -41.05 -22.25 71.42
C VAL A 15 -39.94 -22.12 72.46
N ASP A 16 -40.26 -22.37 73.73
CA ASP A 16 -39.30 -22.33 74.84
C ASP A 16 -39.75 -23.23 76.01
N PRO A 17 -38.90 -24.18 76.47
CA PRO A 17 -39.23 -25.08 77.56
C PRO A 17 -39.33 -24.38 78.94
N ASP A 18 -38.76 -23.18 79.09
CA ASP A 18 -38.63 -22.50 80.38
C ASP A 18 -39.81 -21.57 80.66
N ASP A 19 -40.57 -21.90 81.72
CA ASP A 19 -41.76 -21.15 82.14
C ASP A 19 -41.43 -19.73 82.65
N GLU A 20 -40.28 -19.54 83.30
CA GLU A 20 -39.89 -18.24 83.86
C GLU A 20 -39.41 -17.28 82.76
N ARG A 21 -38.77 -17.80 81.71
CA ARG A 21 -38.34 -17.00 80.54
C ARG A 21 -39.49 -16.63 79.61
N ALA A 22 -40.53 -17.45 79.52
CA ALA A 22 -41.63 -17.22 78.61
C ALA A 22 -42.55 -16.07 79.04
N ALA A 23 -42.68 -15.80 80.34
CA ALA A 23 -43.62 -14.80 80.84
C ALA A 23 -43.31 -13.37 80.34
N PRO A 24 -42.07 -12.84 80.43
CA PRO A 24 -41.74 -11.51 79.89
C PRO A 24 -41.91 -11.39 78.38
N VAL A 25 -41.65 -12.46 77.62
CA VAL A 25 -41.82 -12.48 76.16
C VAL A 25 -43.30 -12.47 75.78
N ALA A 26 -44.11 -13.27 76.48
CA ALA A 26 -45.55 -13.29 76.28
C ALA A 26 -46.19 -11.92 76.55
N ASP A 27 -45.75 -11.22 77.59
CA ASP A 27 -46.24 -9.87 77.90
C ASP A 27 -45.80 -8.86 76.84
N ALA A 28 -44.55 -8.90 76.38
CA ALA A 28 -44.06 -8.02 75.31
C ALA A 28 -44.81 -8.21 73.98
N LEU A 29 -45.09 -9.46 73.60
CA LEU A 29 -45.83 -9.78 72.37
C LEU A 29 -47.31 -9.37 72.46
N ARG A 30 -47.95 -9.56 73.62
CA ARG A 30 -49.34 -9.09 73.85
C ARG A 30 -49.42 -7.55 73.85
N ASP A 31 -48.45 -6.87 74.47
CA ASP A 31 -48.37 -5.40 74.46
C ASP A 31 -48.15 -4.84 73.04
N ALA A 32 -47.51 -5.62 72.16
CA ALA A 32 -47.36 -5.33 70.74
C ALA A 32 -48.59 -5.70 69.89
N GLY A 33 -49.60 -6.36 70.49
CA GLY A 33 -50.86 -6.71 69.85
C GLY A 33 -50.91 -8.09 69.19
N TYR A 34 -49.88 -8.93 69.35
CA TYR A 34 -49.88 -10.30 68.82
C TYR A 34 -50.68 -11.27 69.70
N ALA A 35 -51.29 -12.27 69.06
CA ALA A 35 -51.86 -13.43 69.75
C ALA A 35 -50.74 -14.43 70.07
N PHE A 36 -50.52 -14.70 71.36
CA PHE A 36 -49.41 -15.52 71.83
C PHE A 36 -49.82 -16.99 72.04
N GLU A 37 -49.14 -17.91 71.36
CA GLU A 37 -49.20 -19.34 71.65
C GLU A 37 -47.82 -19.88 72.05
N ARG A 38 -47.79 -20.85 72.96
CA ARG A 38 -46.54 -21.43 73.44
C ARG A 38 -46.46 -22.93 73.19
N ALA A 39 -45.31 -23.35 72.65
CA ALA A 39 -44.85 -24.74 72.64
C ALA A 39 -43.63 -24.90 73.58
N ARG A 40 -43.48 -26.08 74.18
CA ARG A 40 -42.39 -26.37 75.13
C ARG A 40 -41.25 -27.17 74.50
N ASP A 41 -41.51 -27.78 73.36
CA ASP A 41 -40.61 -28.66 72.62
C ASP A 41 -40.90 -28.56 71.12
N ALA A 42 -40.00 -29.11 70.30
CA ALA A 42 -40.08 -29.01 68.84
C ALA A 42 -41.26 -29.80 68.27
N THR A 43 -41.55 -30.96 68.85
CA THR A 43 -42.69 -31.80 68.44
C THR A 43 -44.01 -31.06 68.59
N ALA A 44 -44.27 -30.46 69.76
CA ALA A 44 -45.47 -29.67 69.98
C ALA A 44 -45.53 -28.42 69.09
N ALA A 45 -44.38 -27.85 68.72
CA ALA A 45 -44.33 -26.71 67.81
C ALA A 45 -44.73 -27.11 66.38
N LEU A 46 -44.26 -28.25 65.87
CA LEU A 46 -44.64 -28.76 64.56
C LEU A 46 -46.12 -29.09 64.50
N ASP A 47 -46.66 -29.79 65.51
CA ASP A 47 -48.09 -30.09 65.60
C ASP A 47 -48.94 -28.81 65.59
N ALA A 48 -48.49 -27.77 66.31
CA ALA A 48 -49.17 -26.48 66.39
C ALA A 48 -49.11 -25.67 65.09
N ILE A 49 -48.04 -25.82 64.28
CA ILE A 49 -47.92 -25.21 62.95
C ILE A 49 -48.79 -25.94 61.93
N GLU A 50 -48.83 -27.27 61.98
CA GLU A 50 -49.66 -28.09 61.08
C GLU A 50 -51.16 -27.90 61.34
N THR A 51 -51.55 -27.72 62.60
CA THR A 51 -52.97 -27.54 62.98
C THR A 51 -53.52 -26.17 62.56
N ASP A 52 -52.73 -25.11 62.77
CA ASP A 52 -53.06 -23.73 62.44
C ASP A 52 -51.75 -22.97 62.20
N PRO A 53 -51.40 -22.59 60.95
CA PRO A 53 -50.13 -21.93 60.70
C PRO A 53 -50.04 -20.55 61.36
N PRO A 54 -49.01 -20.26 62.19
CA PRO A 54 -48.84 -18.94 62.77
C PRO A 54 -48.36 -17.92 61.72
N ALA A 55 -48.44 -16.63 62.03
CA ALA A 55 -47.84 -15.57 61.20
C ALA A 55 -46.31 -15.53 61.32
N ALA A 56 -45.77 -16.07 62.41
CA ALA A 56 -44.33 -16.22 62.64
C ALA A 56 -44.07 -17.21 63.79
N VAL A 57 -42.88 -17.82 63.77
CA VAL A 57 -42.36 -18.68 64.84
C VAL A 57 -41.16 -18.01 65.49
N VAL A 58 -41.12 -18.00 66.82
CA VAL A 58 -39.98 -17.52 67.60
C VAL A 58 -39.49 -18.67 68.48
N SER A 59 -38.26 -19.14 68.26
CA SER A 59 -37.76 -20.37 68.88
C SER A 59 -36.49 -20.17 69.69
N GLU A 60 -36.42 -20.79 70.87
CA GLU A 60 -35.18 -20.97 71.62
C GLU A 60 -34.31 -22.04 70.93
N ARG A 61 -32.97 -21.84 70.95
CA ARG A 61 -32.04 -22.76 70.30
C ARG A 61 -32.06 -24.15 70.95
N ARG A 62 -32.07 -24.22 72.28
CA ARG A 62 -32.02 -25.49 73.02
C ARG A 62 -33.43 -25.91 73.42
N LEU A 63 -33.95 -26.91 72.73
CA LEU A 63 -35.22 -27.54 73.04
C LEU A 63 -34.97 -28.92 73.68
N PRO A 64 -35.93 -29.48 74.44
CA PRO A 64 -35.74 -30.76 75.13
C PRO A 64 -35.55 -31.96 74.20
N ASP A 65 -36.21 -31.93 73.04
CA ASP A 65 -36.29 -33.02 72.05
C ASP A 65 -35.53 -32.71 70.74
N SER A 66 -35.12 -31.46 70.52
CA SER A 66 -34.41 -31.02 69.31
C SER A 66 -33.66 -29.69 69.53
N SER A 67 -33.30 -29.00 68.45
CA SER A 67 -32.79 -27.63 68.49
C SER A 67 -33.65 -26.70 67.65
N GLY A 68 -33.69 -25.40 67.98
CA GLY A 68 -34.46 -24.41 67.23
C GLY A 68 -34.07 -24.33 65.74
N LEU A 69 -32.80 -24.58 65.39
CA LEU A 69 -32.35 -24.65 63.99
C LEU A 69 -32.75 -25.96 63.29
N ALA A 70 -32.82 -27.07 64.01
CA ALA A 70 -33.35 -28.32 63.47
C ALA A 70 -34.87 -28.20 63.24
N LEU A 71 -35.59 -27.58 64.17
CA LEU A 71 -37.00 -27.24 64.00
C LEU A 71 -37.24 -26.34 62.79
N LEU A 72 -36.38 -25.32 62.56
CA LEU A 72 -36.47 -24.49 61.35
C LEU A 72 -36.36 -25.34 60.07
N ARG A 73 -35.41 -26.27 60.01
CA ARG A 73 -35.28 -27.16 58.84
C ARG A 73 -36.54 -28.00 58.63
N ASP A 74 -37.08 -28.57 59.69
CA ASP A 74 -38.31 -29.36 59.63
C ASP A 74 -39.52 -28.51 59.20
N VAL A 75 -39.58 -27.25 59.62
CA VAL A 75 -40.59 -26.27 59.18
C VAL A 75 -40.40 -25.92 57.70
N ARG A 76 -39.17 -25.68 57.26
CA ARG A 76 -38.85 -25.33 55.86
C ARG A 76 -39.15 -26.48 54.90
N GLU A 77 -38.97 -27.74 55.33
CA GLU A 77 -39.40 -28.91 54.54
C GLU A 77 -40.93 -28.96 54.31
N ARG A 78 -41.71 -28.27 55.15
CA ARG A 78 -43.18 -28.28 55.12
C ARG A 78 -43.78 -26.96 54.65
N THR A 79 -43.05 -25.85 54.75
CA THR A 79 -43.51 -24.50 54.40
C THR A 79 -42.32 -23.60 54.08
N ASP A 80 -42.25 -23.14 52.83
CA ASP A 80 -41.07 -22.45 52.31
C ASP A 80 -40.88 -21.00 52.83
N ASP A 81 -41.89 -20.36 53.41
CA ASP A 81 -41.85 -18.91 53.66
C ASP A 81 -42.32 -18.46 55.07
N LEU A 82 -42.55 -19.39 56.00
CA LEU A 82 -43.01 -19.02 57.36
C LEU A 82 -41.91 -18.22 58.08
N PRO A 83 -42.15 -16.96 58.51
CA PRO A 83 -41.14 -16.20 59.25
C PRO A 83 -40.70 -16.93 60.52
N PHE A 84 -39.40 -17.12 60.68
CA PHE A 84 -38.84 -17.91 61.77
C PHE A 84 -37.67 -17.17 62.40
N LEU A 85 -37.82 -16.79 63.67
CA LEU A 85 -36.83 -16.06 64.43
C LEU A 85 -36.22 -16.95 65.51
N VAL A 86 -34.92 -16.83 65.74
CA VAL A 86 -34.23 -17.50 66.84
C VAL A 86 -33.97 -16.49 67.97
N PHE A 87 -34.56 -16.73 69.14
CA PHE A 87 -34.39 -15.89 70.33
C PHE A 87 -33.72 -16.70 71.44
N THR A 88 -32.44 -16.46 71.74
CA THR A 88 -31.62 -17.37 72.58
C THR A 88 -30.70 -16.67 73.58
N ALA A 89 -30.41 -17.34 74.69
CA ALA A 89 -29.61 -16.82 75.82
C ALA A 89 -28.09 -16.70 75.56
N VAL A 90 -27.53 -17.42 74.58
CA VAL A 90 -26.08 -17.42 74.31
C VAL A 90 -25.84 -16.83 72.92
N GLY A 91 -25.35 -15.59 72.86
CA GLY A 91 -24.84 -15.00 71.63
C GLY A 91 -23.34 -15.25 71.48
N ASP A 92 -22.96 -16.33 70.81
CA ASP A 92 -21.61 -16.48 70.25
C ASP A 92 -21.62 -16.28 68.73
N GLU A 93 -20.47 -15.91 68.17
CA GLU A 93 -20.31 -15.60 66.75
C GLU A 93 -20.50 -16.82 65.83
N HIS A 94 -20.24 -18.04 66.33
CA HIS A 94 -20.48 -19.27 65.56
C HIS A 94 -21.97 -19.56 65.43
N LEU A 95 -22.77 -19.27 66.46
CA LEU A 95 -24.22 -19.45 66.44
C LEU A 95 -24.91 -18.46 65.50
N ALA A 96 -24.45 -17.21 65.42
CA ALA A 96 -24.95 -16.25 64.45
C ALA A 96 -24.68 -16.73 63.01
N SER A 97 -23.50 -17.30 62.77
CA SER A 97 -23.15 -17.88 61.46
C SER A 97 -24.01 -19.09 61.10
N ASP A 98 -24.27 -20.00 62.05
CA ASP A 98 -25.12 -21.18 61.83
C ASP A 98 -26.58 -20.79 61.58
N ALA A 99 -27.08 -19.73 62.23
CA ALA A 99 -28.43 -19.20 62.04
C ALA A 99 -28.59 -18.57 60.64
N ILE A 100 -27.59 -17.82 60.17
CA ILE A 100 -27.58 -17.27 58.80
C ILE A 100 -27.53 -18.41 57.77
N ALA A 101 -26.68 -19.42 57.99
CA ALA A 101 -26.57 -20.56 57.08
C ALA A 101 -27.85 -21.43 57.02
N ALA A 102 -28.67 -21.40 58.06
CA ALA A 102 -29.95 -22.10 58.13
C ALA A 102 -31.14 -21.28 57.61
N ASP A 103 -30.91 -20.07 57.09
CA ASP A 103 -31.92 -19.15 56.56
C ASP A 103 -33.00 -18.75 57.59
N VAL A 104 -32.55 -18.47 58.82
CA VAL A 104 -33.40 -17.86 59.85
C VAL A 104 -33.80 -16.46 59.41
N THR A 105 -35.06 -16.09 59.60
CA THR A 105 -35.58 -14.76 59.23
C THR A 105 -34.95 -13.64 60.04
N ASP A 106 -34.75 -13.85 61.35
CA ASP A 106 -33.94 -12.97 62.19
C ASP A 106 -33.38 -13.70 63.43
N TYR A 107 -32.23 -13.24 63.92
CA TYR A 107 -31.56 -13.79 65.10
C TYR A 107 -31.39 -12.71 66.18
N VAL A 108 -31.97 -12.96 67.35
CA VAL A 108 -32.00 -11.98 68.45
C VAL A 108 -31.42 -12.59 69.75
N PRO A 109 -30.26 -12.11 70.25
CA PRO A 109 -29.69 -12.57 71.52
C PRO A 109 -30.42 -11.97 72.74
N ARG A 110 -30.55 -12.72 73.84
CA ARG A 110 -31.31 -12.29 75.05
C ARG A 110 -30.52 -11.45 76.06
N ASP A 111 -29.20 -11.27 75.87
CA ASP A 111 -28.34 -10.53 76.81
C ASP A 111 -27.83 -9.21 76.18
N PRO A 112 -27.92 -8.06 76.87
CA PRO A 112 -28.56 -7.82 78.17
C PRO A 112 -30.10 -7.71 78.07
N PRO A 113 -30.85 -8.23 79.05
CA PRO A 113 -32.29 -8.48 78.95
C PRO A 113 -33.15 -7.22 78.79
N GLU A 114 -32.68 -6.05 79.22
CA GLU A 114 -33.46 -4.81 79.26
C GLU A 114 -33.75 -4.19 77.88
N LYS A 115 -33.00 -4.57 76.83
CA LYS A 115 -33.13 -4.00 75.48
C LYS A 115 -33.60 -4.99 74.41
N GLN A 116 -33.59 -6.29 74.71
CA GLN A 116 -33.72 -7.33 73.68
C GLN A 116 -35.17 -7.76 73.38
N LEU A 117 -36.11 -7.52 74.30
CA LEU A 117 -37.53 -7.73 74.04
C LEU A 117 -38.09 -6.74 73.00
N GLY A 118 -37.59 -5.50 72.99
CA GLY A 118 -37.93 -4.52 71.95
C GLY A 118 -37.41 -4.93 70.58
N ALA A 119 -36.14 -5.36 70.51
CA ALA A 119 -35.53 -5.85 69.28
C ALA A 119 -36.25 -7.09 68.71
N LEU A 120 -36.70 -8.00 69.58
CA LEU A 120 -37.52 -9.14 69.16
C LEU A 120 -38.84 -8.70 68.51
N VAL A 121 -39.55 -7.75 69.10
CA VAL A 121 -40.80 -7.22 68.55
C VAL A 121 -40.56 -6.48 67.23
N ASP A 122 -39.50 -5.68 67.15
CA ASP A 122 -39.16 -4.94 65.93
C ASP A 122 -38.77 -5.89 64.78
N GLY A 123 -37.99 -6.94 65.07
CA GLY A 123 -37.64 -7.98 64.10
C GLY A 123 -38.86 -8.78 63.63
N LEU A 124 -39.79 -9.06 64.55
CA LEU A 124 -41.05 -9.73 64.23
C LEU A 124 -41.95 -8.87 63.33
N ASP A 125 -42.12 -7.59 63.63
CA ASP A 125 -42.89 -6.64 62.81
C ASP A 125 -42.29 -6.51 61.40
N ALA A 126 -40.97 -6.44 61.30
CA ALA A 126 -40.27 -6.39 60.02
C ALA A 126 -40.46 -7.67 59.21
N ALA A 127 -40.34 -8.83 59.85
CA ALA A 127 -40.50 -10.14 59.23
C ALA A 127 -41.93 -10.37 58.71
N VAL A 128 -42.93 -10.02 59.51
CA VAL A 128 -44.35 -10.13 59.15
C VAL A 128 -44.71 -9.14 58.03
N ALA A 129 -44.19 -7.92 58.06
CA ALA A 129 -44.45 -6.92 57.01
C ALA A 129 -43.71 -7.21 55.68
N ALA A 130 -42.58 -7.92 55.70
CA ALA A 130 -41.84 -8.31 54.51
C ALA A 130 -42.53 -9.45 53.73
N GLY A 131 -43.23 -10.35 54.43
CA GLY A 131 -44.06 -11.38 53.82
C GLY A 131 -45.22 -10.81 52.98
N ASP A 132 -45.80 -9.68 53.40
CA ASP A 132 -46.95 -9.06 52.73
C ASP A 132 -46.59 -8.27 51.45
N ARG A 133 -45.30 -8.01 51.15
CA ARG A 133 -44.88 -7.10 50.04
C ARG A 133 -44.47 -7.76 48.73
N ARG A 134 -44.44 -9.10 48.62
CA ARG A 134 -44.07 -9.76 47.37
C ARG A 134 -45.33 -10.06 46.55
N PHE A 135 -45.51 -9.25 45.50
CA PHE A 135 -46.56 -9.29 44.46
C PHE A 135 -47.96 -8.87 44.90
N ALA A 136 -48.29 -7.59 44.73
CA ALA A 136 -49.70 -7.20 44.55
C ALA A 136 -50.22 -7.86 43.27
N GLU A 137 -51.42 -8.46 43.30
CA GLU A 137 -52.06 -9.00 42.10
C GLU A 137 -52.10 -7.94 41.00
N VAL A 138 -51.63 -8.32 39.79
CA VAL A 138 -51.71 -7.46 38.60
C VAL A 138 -53.19 -7.33 38.22
N THR A 139 -53.76 -6.14 38.39
CA THR A 139 -55.14 -5.85 38.01
C THR A 139 -55.33 -5.90 36.51
N GLU A 140 -56.51 -6.31 36.03
CA GLU A 140 -56.85 -6.30 34.59
C GLU A 140 -56.59 -4.92 33.94
N GLN A 141 -56.95 -3.82 34.62
CA GLN A 141 -56.67 -2.46 34.14
C GLN A 141 -55.18 -2.16 33.90
N LEU A 142 -54.28 -2.83 34.63
CA LEU A 142 -52.84 -2.68 34.45
C LEU A 142 -52.34 -3.53 33.29
N LYS A 143 -52.98 -4.69 33.01
CA LYS A 143 -52.68 -5.52 31.84
C LYS A 143 -53.12 -4.82 30.55
N ASP A 144 -54.35 -4.32 30.51
CA ASP A 144 -54.90 -3.59 29.36
C ASP A 144 -54.00 -2.40 29.01
N ARG A 145 -53.72 -1.56 30.01
CA ARG A 145 -52.83 -0.42 29.84
C ARG A 145 -51.41 -0.80 29.40
N ALA A 146 -50.88 -1.93 29.87
CA ALA A 146 -49.57 -2.41 29.47
C ALA A 146 -49.53 -2.93 28.03
N MET A 147 -50.65 -3.45 27.51
CA MET A 147 -50.79 -3.83 26.09
C MET A 147 -50.96 -2.60 25.20
N ASP A 148 -51.75 -1.61 25.64
CA ASP A 148 -51.99 -0.37 24.89
C ASP A 148 -50.73 0.52 24.82
N GLU A 149 -49.99 0.68 25.93
CA GLU A 149 -48.76 1.49 25.97
C GLU A 149 -47.51 0.73 25.45
N ALA A 150 -47.67 -0.49 24.91
CA ALA A 150 -46.55 -1.24 24.36
C ALA A 150 -46.02 -0.55 23.09
N PRO A 151 -44.69 -0.39 22.92
CA PRO A 151 -44.10 0.30 21.77
C PRO A 151 -44.06 -0.57 20.50
N VAL A 152 -44.86 -1.63 20.45
CA VAL A 152 -44.95 -2.59 19.34
C VAL A 152 -46.43 -2.81 19.05
N GLY A 153 -46.76 -3.05 17.78
CA GLY A 153 -48.11 -3.47 17.41
C GLY A 153 -48.42 -4.80 18.10
N ILE A 154 -49.55 -4.89 18.78
CA ILE A 154 -50.04 -6.11 19.41
C ILE A 154 -51.38 -6.44 18.76
N THR A 155 -51.53 -7.71 18.39
CA THR A 155 -52.74 -8.25 17.79
C THR A 155 -53.11 -9.54 18.49
N ILE A 156 -54.40 -9.81 18.69
CA ILE A 156 -54.87 -11.13 19.16
C ILE A 156 -55.87 -11.67 18.14
N GLY A 157 -55.62 -12.87 17.63
CA GLY A 157 -56.52 -13.60 16.74
C GLY A 157 -57.23 -14.74 17.45
N ASP A 158 -58.51 -14.97 17.10
CA ASP A 158 -59.30 -16.11 17.58
C ASP A 158 -58.89 -17.39 16.85
N GLY A 159 -58.06 -18.21 17.50
CA GLY A 159 -57.54 -19.47 16.94
C GLY A 159 -58.59 -20.56 16.75
N LYS A 160 -59.79 -20.40 17.34
CA LYS A 160 -60.91 -21.36 17.20
C LYS A 160 -61.77 -21.06 15.98
N ARG A 161 -61.62 -19.88 15.37
CA ARG A 161 -62.34 -19.48 14.16
C ARG A 161 -61.49 -19.71 12.92
N ARG A 162 -62.17 -20.05 11.82
CA ARG A 162 -61.54 -20.19 10.51
C ARG A 162 -60.85 -18.87 10.12
N ASP A 163 -59.65 -18.98 9.58
CA ASP A 163 -58.80 -17.86 9.15
C ASP A 163 -58.33 -16.95 10.30
N THR A 164 -58.35 -17.41 11.56
CA THR A 164 -57.77 -16.72 12.75
C THR A 164 -58.04 -15.21 12.77
N PRO A 165 -59.32 -14.77 12.77
CA PRO A 165 -59.67 -13.36 12.68
C PRO A 165 -59.22 -12.60 13.93
N LEU A 166 -58.75 -11.37 13.75
CA LEU A 166 -58.35 -10.47 14.83
C LEU A 166 -59.55 -10.12 15.71
N ILE A 167 -59.35 -10.16 17.02
CA ILE A 167 -60.33 -9.82 18.06
C ILE A 167 -59.84 -8.68 18.97
N TYR A 168 -58.58 -8.28 18.84
CA TYR A 168 -57.98 -7.15 19.52
C TYR A 168 -56.77 -6.66 18.71
N VAL A 169 -56.59 -5.34 18.67
CA VAL A 169 -55.36 -4.65 18.27
C VAL A 169 -55.10 -3.51 19.25
N ASN A 170 -53.85 -3.11 19.47
CA ASN A 170 -53.52 -1.96 20.32
C ASN A 170 -53.27 -0.69 19.51
N ASP A 171 -53.20 0.47 20.19
CA ASP A 171 -52.93 1.78 19.56
C ASP A 171 -51.65 1.76 18.70
N ALA A 172 -50.58 1.10 19.16
CA ALA A 172 -49.33 1.02 18.40
C ALA A 172 -49.46 0.22 17.08
N PHE A 173 -50.39 -0.73 16.98
CA PHE A 173 -50.70 -1.40 15.73
C PHE A 173 -51.44 -0.48 14.76
N GLU A 174 -52.40 0.31 15.25
CA GLU A 174 -53.10 1.30 14.42
C GLU A 174 -52.13 2.35 13.87
N GLU A 175 -51.22 2.86 14.73
CA GLU A 175 -50.17 3.81 14.32
C GLU A 175 -49.20 3.21 13.29
N LEU A 176 -48.81 1.95 13.46
CA LEU A 176 -47.88 1.25 12.56
C LEU A 176 -48.52 0.93 11.20
N ALA A 177 -49.73 0.39 11.21
CA ALA A 177 -50.36 -0.19 10.02
C ALA A 177 -51.32 0.79 9.32
N GLY A 178 -51.72 1.88 9.98
CA GLY A 178 -52.64 2.89 9.46
C GLY A 178 -54.11 2.48 9.47
N TYR A 179 -54.47 1.28 9.96
CA TYR A 179 -55.84 0.81 10.01
C TYR A 179 -56.46 1.03 11.39
N ASP A 180 -57.68 1.55 11.46
CA ASP A 180 -58.43 1.65 12.70
C ASP A 180 -58.88 0.25 13.19
N GLU A 181 -58.98 0.04 14.51
CA GLU A 181 -59.42 -1.20 15.16
C GLU A 181 -60.73 -1.70 14.55
N ALA A 182 -61.70 -0.79 14.39
CA ALA A 182 -63.02 -1.09 13.84
C ALA A 182 -62.97 -1.65 12.41
N GLU A 183 -61.91 -1.36 11.64
CA GLU A 183 -61.72 -1.82 10.27
C GLU A 183 -61.03 -3.18 10.18
N VAL A 184 -60.27 -3.57 11.21
CA VAL A 184 -59.45 -4.78 11.24
C VAL A 184 -60.06 -5.91 12.06
N LEU A 185 -60.87 -5.60 13.07
CA LEU A 185 -61.56 -6.61 13.86
C LEU A 185 -62.42 -7.53 12.99
N GLY A 186 -62.27 -8.84 13.20
CA GLY A 186 -62.96 -9.88 12.43
C GLY A 186 -62.27 -10.28 11.13
N ARG A 187 -61.13 -9.68 10.77
CA ARG A 187 -60.34 -10.02 9.57
C ARG A 187 -59.04 -10.75 9.94
N ASN A 188 -58.50 -11.53 9.02
CA ASN A 188 -57.14 -12.08 9.16
C ASN A 188 -56.11 -10.97 8.92
N CYS A 189 -55.00 -10.98 9.66
CA CYS A 189 -53.93 -9.96 9.56
C CYS A 189 -53.15 -9.98 8.20
N ASN A 190 -53.45 -10.91 7.31
CA ASN A 190 -52.86 -11.00 5.97
C ASN A 190 -53.23 -9.85 5.03
N PHE A 191 -54.16 -8.96 5.38
CA PHE A 191 -54.48 -7.80 4.56
C PHE A 191 -53.31 -6.82 4.41
N MET A 192 -52.30 -6.86 5.29
CA MET A 192 -51.06 -6.08 5.16
C MET A 192 -50.06 -6.70 4.17
N GLN A 193 -50.35 -7.87 3.60
CA GLN A 193 -49.45 -8.54 2.65
C GLN A 193 -49.79 -8.11 1.21
N GLY A 194 -48.76 -7.90 0.39
CA GLY A 194 -48.88 -7.46 -1.00
C GLY A 194 -47.80 -8.07 -1.90
N ASP A 195 -47.54 -7.43 -3.04
CA ASP A 195 -46.72 -8.02 -4.13
C ASP A 195 -45.26 -8.30 -3.73
N GLN A 196 -44.67 -7.49 -2.84
CA GLN A 196 -43.29 -7.70 -2.35
C GLN A 196 -43.21 -8.54 -1.06
N SER A 197 -44.33 -8.97 -0.50
CA SER A 197 -44.33 -9.84 0.68
C SER A 197 -43.78 -11.22 0.31
N ASP A 198 -42.78 -11.70 1.05
CA ASP A 198 -42.12 -12.98 0.76
C ASP A 198 -43.07 -14.17 1.00
N GLU A 199 -43.49 -14.83 -0.09
CA GLU A 199 -44.39 -15.99 -0.06
C GLU A 199 -43.87 -17.15 0.82
N ALA A 200 -42.54 -17.34 0.89
CA ALA A 200 -41.96 -18.39 1.71
C ALA A 200 -42.12 -18.06 3.21
N LYS A 201 -41.98 -16.78 3.58
CA LYS A 201 -42.22 -16.30 4.96
C LYS A 201 -43.69 -16.33 5.35
N ILE A 202 -44.58 -16.04 4.41
CA ILE A 202 -46.02 -16.19 4.60
C ILE A 202 -46.38 -17.66 4.86
N ALA A 203 -45.85 -18.59 4.05
CA ALA A 203 -46.08 -20.02 4.22
C ALA A 203 -45.49 -20.55 5.54
N GLU A 204 -44.33 -20.04 5.96
CA GLU A 204 -43.71 -20.35 7.26
C GLU A 204 -44.62 -19.95 8.42
N MET A 205 -45.21 -18.75 8.39
CA MET A 205 -46.18 -18.31 9.41
C MET A 205 -47.43 -19.17 9.42
N ALA A 206 -48.00 -19.48 8.25
CA ALA A 206 -49.21 -20.29 8.15
C ALA A 206 -49.01 -21.71 8.73
N ALA A 207 -47.87 -22.35 8.40
CA ALA A 207 -47.53 -23.67 8.92
C ALA A 207 -47.35 -23.68 10.45
N ALA A 208 -46.72 -22.64 11.01
CA ALA A 208 -46.53 -22.52 12.45
C ALA A 208 -47.86 -22.30 13.19
N ILE A 209 -48.76 -21.48 12.64
CA ILE A 209 -50.10 -21.29 13.19
C ILE A 209 -50.87 -22.63 13.19
N ASP A 210 -50.87 -23.36 12.06
CA ASP A 210 -51.53 -24.66 11.94
C ASP A 210 -50.96 -25.72 12.90
N ALA A 211 -49.65 -25.66 13.18
CA ALA A 211 -48.98 -26.56 14.12
C ALA A 211 -49.15 -26.14 15.59
N GLY A 212 -49.65 -24.93 15.86
CA GLY A 212 -49.71 -24.37 17.22
C GLY A 212 -48.31 -24.06 17.78
N GLU A 213 -47.38 -23.64 16.93
CA GLU A 213 -45.99 -23.32 17.28
C GLU A 213 -45.72 -21.82 17.14
N PRO A 214 -44.82 -21.24 17.95
CA PRO A 214 -44.41 -19.84 17.79
C PRO A 214 -43.54 -19.66 16.53
N VAL A 215 -43.64 -18.49 15.89
CA VAL A 215 -42.87 -18.13 14.69
C VAL A 215 -42.42 -16.67 14.73
N SER A 216 -41.27 -16.37 14.14
CA SER A 216 -40.79 -15.00 13.96
C SER A 216 -40.21 -14.83 12.55
N VAL A 217 -40.73 -13.88 11.78
CA VAL A 217 -40.25 -13.60 10.42
C VAL A 217 -40.17 -12.10 10.17
N GLU A 218 -39.30 -11.70 9.23
CA GLU A 218 -39.22 -10.34 8.70
C GLU A 218 -39.70 -10.36 7.25
N LEU A 219 -40.72 -9.56 6.93
CA LEU A 219 -41.29 -9.46 5.58
C LEU A 219 -41.80 -8.05 5.29
N VAL A 220 -41.94 -7.72 4.01
CA VAL A 220 -42.58 -6.46 3.59
C VAL A 220 -44.07 -6.55 3.84
N ASN A 221 -44.62 -5.56 4.53
CA ASN A 221 -46.04 -5.32 4.71
C ASN A 221 -46.40 -3.92 4.20
N TYR A 222 -47.70 -3.69 4.07
CA TYR A 222 -48.29 -2.49 3.51
C TYR A 222 -49.26 -1.87 4.51
N THR A 223 -49.14 -0.56 4.69
CA THR A 223 -50.10 0.27 5.45
C THR A 223 -51.45 0.38 4.70
N ASP A 224 -52.44 1.03 5.32
CA ASP A 224 -53.77 1.28 4.72
C ASP A 224 -53.73 2.12 3.43
N ASP A 225 -52.77 3.05 3.34
CA ASP A 225 -52.49 3.88 2.17
C ASP A 225 -51.53 3.25 1.14
N GLY A 226 -50.99 2.07 1.46
CA GLY A 226 -50.16 1.26 0.57
C GLY A 226 -48.66 1.54 0.63
N GLU A 227 -48.17 2.22 1.65
CA GLU A 227 -46.73 2.39 1.92
C GLU A 227 -46.08 1.06 2.36
N GLU A 228 -44.91 0.76 1.81
CA GLU A 228 -44.14 -0.45 2.12
C GLU A 228 -43.32 -0.25 3.40
N PHE A 229 -43.42 -1.19 4.33
CA PHE A 229 -42.55 -1.24 5.51
C PHE A 229 -42.10 -2.67 5.81
N TRP A 230 -40.90 -2.82 6.37
CA TRP A 230 -40.39 -4.10 6.86
C TRP A 230 -40.98 -4.39 8.23
N ASN A 231 -41.89 -5.36 8.29
CA ASN A 231 -42.48 -5.83 9.53
C ASN A 231 -41.71 -7.03 10.06
N ARG A 232 -41.15 -6.93 11.26
CA ARG A 232 -40.76 -8.09 12.06
C ARG A 232 -41.98 -8.55 12.84
N VAL A 233 -42.58 -9.64 12.40
CA VAL A 233 -43.75 -10.23 13.05
C VAL A 233 -43.36 -11.45 13.88
N HIS A 234 -43.77 -11.45 15.14
CA HIS A 234 -43.68 -12.61 16.04
C HIS A 234 -45.07 -13.08 16.43
N ILE A 235 -45.38 -14.35 16.18
CA ILE A 235 -46.69 -14.93 16.50
C ILE A 235 -46.49 -16.05 17.51
N ALA A 236 -47.26 -16.04 18.59
CA ALA A 236 -47.21 -17.06 19.64
C ALA A 236 -48.62 -17.56 20.00
N PRO A 237 -48.80 -18.88 20.18
CA PRO A 237 -50.07 -19.45 20.62
C PRO A 237 -50.34 -19.16 22.11
N ILE A 238 -51.59 -18.88 22.45
CA ILE A 238 -52.08 -18.77 23.83
C ILE A 238 -52.88 -20.03 24.16
N GLY A 239 -52.32 -20.85 25.06
CA GLY A 239 -52.86 -22.16 25.40
C GLY A 239 -54.21 -22.12 26.13
N GLY A 240 -55.05 -23.11 25.84
CA GLY A 240 -56.23 -23.45 26.63
C GLY A 240 -55.96 -24.55 27.65
N ASP A 241 -56.96 -24.85 28.48
CA ASP A 241 -56.90 -25.85 29.56
C ASP A 241 -56.60 -27.30 29.08
N ASP A 242 -56.76 -27.56 27.77
CA ASP A 242 -56.58 -28.84 27.08
C ASP A 242 -55.26 -28.95 26.30
N GLY A 243 -54.43 -27.90 26.30
CA GLY A 243 -53.17 -27.84 25.55
C GLY A 243 -53.32 -27.48 24.08
N GLU A 244 -54.54 -27.23 23.59
CA GLU A 244 -54.77 -26.66 22.25
C GLU A 244 -54.73 -25.11 22.31
N PRO A 245 -54.17 -24.43 21.30
CA PRO A 245 -54.20 -22.96 21.23
C PRO A 245 -55.64 -22.44 21.16
N THR A 246 -55.98 -21.48 22.03
CA THR A 246 -57.29 -20.80 21.99
C THR A 246 -57.23 -19.51 21.18
N HIS A 247 -56.09 -18.82 21.25
CA HIS A 247 -55.84 -17.55 20.59
C HIS A 247 -54.38 -17.51 20.12
N TYR A 248 -54.07 -16.57 19.26
CA TYR A 248 -52.68 -16.26 18.88
C TYR A 248 -52.42 -14.79 19.14
N VAL A 249 -51.32 -14.47 19.81
CA VAL A 249 -50.83 -13.10 19.93
C VAL A 249 -49.77 -12.85 18.86
N GLY A 250 -49.93 -11.77 18.11
CA GLY A 250 -48.97 -11.27 17.13
C GLY A 250 -48.34 -9.97 17.61
N PHE A 251 -47.03 -9.84 17.50
CA PHE A 251 -46.27 -8.62 17.73
C PHE A 251 -45.71 -8.12 16.41
N GLN A 252 -45.94 -6.86 16.06
CA GLN A 252 -45.46 -6.22 14.84
C GLN A 252 -44.51 -5.07 15.18
N GLU A 253 -43.36 -5.04 14.51
CA GLU A 253 -42.32 -4.04 14.71
C GLU A 253 -41.80 -3.57 13.36
N ASP A 254 -41.83 -2.26 13.14
CA ASP A 254 -41.20 -1.65 11.99
C ASP A 254 -39.67 -1.73 12.12
N VAL A 255 -39.04 -2.46 11.20
CA VAL A 255 -37.59 -2.58 11.10
C VAL A 255 -37.06 -1.99 9.79
N THR A 256 -37.84 -1.14 9.10
CA THR A 256 -37.51 -0.53 7.80
C THR A 256 -36.18 0.20 7.85
N ASP A 257 -36.03 1.17 8.76
CA ASP A 257 -34.79 1.95 8.92
C ASP A 257 -33.56 1.06 9.11
N ARG A 258 -33.70 -0.01 9.89
CA ARG A 258 -32.61 -0.96 10.15
C ARG A 258 -32.25 -1.74 8.89
N VAL A 259 -33.25 -2.31 8.21
CA VAL A 259 -33.04 -3.13 7.00
C VAL A 259 -32.47 -2.27 5.85
N GLU A 260 -32.94 -1.05 5.69
CA GLU A 260 -32.42 -0.11 4.68
C GLU A 260 -30.98 0.31 4.98
N ALA A 261 -30.67 0.63 6.23
CA ALA A 261 -29.31 0.96 6.65
C ALA A 261 -28.34 -0.21 6.45
N GLU A 262 -28.74 -1.43 6.81
CA GLU A 262 -27.95 -2.65 6.57
C GLU A 262 -27.69 -2.88 5.08
N ARG A 263 -28.73 -2.72 4.24
CA ARG A 263 -28.60 -2.86 2.78
C ARG A 263 -27.72 -1.79 2.15
N GLU A 264 -27.79 -0.55 2.61
CA GLU A 264 -26.92 0.52 2.13
C GLU A 264 -25.48 0.28 2.56
N ALA A 265 -25.25 -0.07 3.83
CA ALA A 265 -23.93 -0.43 4.33
C ALA A 265 -23.31 -1.59 3.54
N GLN A 266 -24.09 -2.61 3.21
CA GLN A 266 -23.65 -3.74 2.39
C GLN A 266 -23.27 -3.31 0.97
N ARG A 267 -24.11 -2.49 0.32
CA ARG A 267 -23.81 -1.94 -1.02
C ARG A 267 -22.53 -1.11 -1.03
N GLN A 268 -22.34 -0.25 -0.04
CA GLN A 268 -21.12 0.55 0.10
C GLN A 268 -19.89 -0.32 0.37
N ALA A 269 -20.01 -1.34 1.23
CA ALA A 269 -18.92 -2.27 1.53
C ALA A 269 -18.51 -3.09 0.29
N GLU A 270 -19.47 -3.56 -0.50
CA GLU A 270 -19.21 -4.27 -1.75
C GLU A 270 -18.52 -3.37 -2.78
N LYS A 271 -19.04 -2.15 -2.98
CA LYS A 271 -18.43 -1.15 -3.86
C LYS A 271 -16.98 -0.85 -3.45
N ALA A 272 -16.75 -0.56 -2.17
CA ALA A 272 -15.42 -0.27 -1.64
C ALA A 272 -14.47 -1.47 -1.81
N ARG A 273 -14.97 -2.71 -1.62
CA ARG A 273 -14.18 -3.92 -1.86
C ARG A 273 -13.77 -4.06 -3.31
N THR A 274 -14.68 -3.83 -4.26
CA THR A 274 -14.38 -3.89 -5.69
C THR A 274 -13.39 -2.80 -6.10
N GLU A 275 -13.55 -1.57 -5.62
CA GLU A 275 -12.60 -0.48 -5.90
C GLU A 275 -11.21 -0.79 -5.35
N ARG A 276 -11.12 -1.30 -4.11
CA ARG A 276 -9.86 -1.71 -3.50
C ARG A 276 -9.17 -2.82 -4.30
N GLN A 277 -9.91 -3.83 -4.73
CA GLN A 277 -9.36 -4.93 -5.53
C GLN A 277 -8.78 -4.43 -6.88
N LYS A 278 -9.43 -3.45 -7.50
CA LYS A 278 -8.91 -2.83 -8.73
C LYS A 278 -7.60 -2.08 -8.49
N VAL A 279 -7.50 -1.35 -7.38
CA VAL A 279 -6.27 -0.64 -7.01
C VAL A 279 -5.14 -1.60 -6.68
N GLU A 280 -5.40 -2.65 -5.90
CA GLU A 280 -4.41 -3.68 -5.57
C GLU A 280 -3.89 -4.38 -6.84
N ALA A 281 -4.79 -4.80 -7.74
CA ALA A 281 -4.40 -5.41 -9.01
C ALA A 281 -3.57 -4.46 -9.90
N LEU A 282 -3.91 -3.16 -9.93
CA LEU A 282 -3.12 -2.16 -10.64
C LEU A 282 -1.70 -2.07 -10.06
N LEU A 283 -1.57 -1.96 -8.74
CA LEU A 283 -0.26 -1.84 -8.08
C LEU A 283 0.61 -3.09 -8.32
N ASP A 284 0.05 -4.29 -8.16
CA ASP A 284 0.77 -5.54 -8.40
C ASP A 284 1.28 -5.64 -9.84
N ARG A 285 0.47 -5.21 -10.82
CA ARG A 285 0.88 -5.14 -12.23
C ARG A 285 2.02 -4.15 -12.45
N LEU A 286 1.91 -2.94 -11.88
CA LEU A 286 2.90 -1.89 -12.03
C LEU A 286 4.25 -2.27 -11.41
N ASP A 287 4.24 -2.85 -10.21
CA ASP A 287 5.44 -3.34 -9.54
C ASP A 287 6.09 -4.49 -10.31
N GLY A 288 5.27 -5.40 -10.85
CA GLY A 288 5.73 -6.48 -11.73
C GLY A 288 6.42 -5.94 -12.98
N LEU A 289 5.77 -5.03 -13.70
CA LEU A 289 6.32 -4.42 -14.91
C LEU A 289 7.66 -3.73 -14.66
N LEU A 290 7.76 -2.90 -13.61
CA LEU A 290 9.00 -2.20 -13.29
C LEU A 290 10.13 -3.18 -12.95
N THR A 291 9.83 -4.22 -12.16
CA THR A 291 10.80 -5.24 -11.76
C THR A 291 11.30 -6.06 -12.96
N ASP A 292 10.40 -6.45 -13.84
CA ASP A 292 10.71 -7.27 -15.00
C ASP A 292 11.53 -6.48 -16.03
N VAL A 293 11.13 -5.24 -16.31
CA VAL A 293 11.90 -4.36 -17.21
C VAL A 293 13.28 -4.10 -16.65
N THR A 294 13.40 -3.67 -15.39
CA THR A 294 14.73 -3.36 -14.81
C THR A 294 15.64 -4.58 -14.79
N SER A 295 15.12 -5.77 -14.49
CA SER A 295 15.89 -7.02 -14.54
C SER A 295 16.35 -7.38 -15.96
N ALA A 296 15.49 -7.18 -16.95
CA ALA A 296 15.82 -7.42 -18.35
C ALA A 296 16.89 -6.43 -18.86
N LEU A 297 16.77 -5.15 -18.48
CA LEU A 297 17.75 -4.11 -18.82
C LEU A 297 19.14 -4.41 -18.23
N LEU A 298 19.23 -4.90 -17.00
CA LEU A 298 20.51 -5.25 -16.35
C LEU A 298 21.25 -6.40 -17.05
N SER A 299 20.54 -7.25 -17.78
CA SER A 299 21.11 -8.40 -18.49
C SER A 299 21.32 -8.13 -19.98
N ALA A 300 20.89 -6.98 -20.48
CA ALA A 300 20.88 -6.67 -21.90
C ALA A 300 22.27 -6.25 -22.39
N GLU A 301 22.79 -6.98 -23.38
CA GLU A 301 24.07 -6.68 -24.02
C GLU A 301 23.85 -5.86 -25.29
N GLY A 302 23.95 -4.53 -25.14
CA GLY A 302 23.87 -3.58 -26.25
C GLY A 302 22.49 -2.98 -26.52
N ARG A 303 22.50 -1.96 -27.36
CA ARG A 303 21.35 -1.08 -27.60
C ARG A 303 20.13 -1.85 -28.09
N ALA A 304 20.28 -2.64 -29.15
CA ALA A 304 19.18 -3.44 -29.70
C ALA A 304 18.63 -4.48 -28.69
N ALA A 305 19.42 -4.95 -27.72
CA ALA A 305 18.93 -5.82 -26.66
C ALA A 305 18.14 -5.05 -25.60
N VAL A 306 18.60 -3.86 -25.22
CA VAL A 306 17.90 -2.95 -24.30
C VAL A 306 16.55 -2.51 -24.89
N GLU A 307 16.53 -2.07 -26.14
CA GLU A 307 15.29 -1.63 -26.82
C GLU A 307 14.26 -2.77 -26.89
N ARG A 308 14.69 -3.98 -27.29
CA ARG A 308 13.80 -5.14 -27.33
C ARG A 308 13.28 -5.54 -25.95
N ALA A 309 14.16 -5.53 -24.96
CA ALA A 309 13.76 -5.87 -23.59
C ALA A 309 12.63 -4.98 -23.08
N VAL A 310 12.70 -3.66 -23.31
CA VAL A 310 11.63 -2.75 -22.88
C VAL A 310 10.36 -2.91 -23.73
N THR A 311 10.47 -3.02 -25.07
CA THR A 311 9.28 -3.16 -25.92
C THR A 311 8.55 -4.47 -25.69
N ASP A 312 9.27 -5.58 -25.54
CA ASP A 312 8.68 -6.91 -25.34
C ASP A 312 7.93 -6.99 -24.00
N ARG A 313 8.54 -6.53 -22.91
CA ARG A 313 7.89 -6.52 -21.57
C ARG A 313 6.64 -5.64 -21.54
N LEU A 314 6.66 -4.50 -22.23
CA LEU A 314 5.48 -3.65 -22.36
C LEU A 314 4.39 -4.35 -23.18
N ALA A 315 4.72 -4.91 -24.35
CA ALA A 315 3.73 -5.59 -25.19
C ALA A 315 3.13 -6.87 -24.55
N GLU A 316 3.84 -7.51 -23.62
CA GLU A 316 3.34 -8.63 -22.82
C GLU A 316 2.31 -8.20 -21.76
N THR A 317 2.21 -6.90 -21.44
CA THR A 317 1.24 -6.38 -20.48
C THR A 317 -0.14 -6.21 -21.13
N ASP A 318 -1.19 -6.64 -20.43
CA ASP A 318 -2.54 -6.75 -21.01
C ASP A 318 -3.21 -5.43 -21.40
N GLU A 319 -2.69 -4.30 -20.94
CA GLU A 319 -3.25 -2.98 -21.21
C GLU A 319 -2.60 -2.32 -22.43
N TYR A 320 -1.44 -2.83 -22.84
CA TYR A 320 -0.65 -2.28 -23.93
C TYR A 320 -0.84 -3.14 -25.20
N ALA A 321 -1.02 -2.46 -26.31
CA ALA A 321 -1.21 -3.06 -27.62
C ALA A 321 0.06 -2.99 -28.48
N LEU A 322 0.85 -1.95 -28.27
CA LEU A 322 2.01 -1.61 -29.09
C LEU A 322 3.06 -0.96 -28.19
N ALA A 323 4.31 -1.34 -28.37
CA ALA A 323 5.44 -0.59 -27.85
C ALA A 323 6.50 -0.46 -28.94
N TRP A 324 7.09 0.71 -29.10
CA TRP A 324 8.22 0.89 -30.01
C TRP A 324 9.21 1.93 -29.51
N VAL A 325 10.48 1.76 -29.88
CA VAL A 325 11.55 2.73 -29.68
C VAL A 325 11.97 3.27 -31.05
N GLY A 326 12.26 4.56 -31.10
CA GLY A 326 12.78 5.22 -32.29
C GLY A 326 13.71 6.37 -31.95
N GLU A 327 14.54 6.75 -32.90
CA GLU A 327 15.49 7.85 -32.79
C GLU A 327 15.29 8.84 -33.95
N ALA A 328 15.67 10.10 -33.75
CA ALA A 328 15.68 11.09 -34.80
C ALA A 328 16.83 10.82 -35.77
N GLU A 329 16.51 10.54 -37.02
CA GLU A 329 17.46 10.32 -38.10
C GLU A 329 17.94 11.67 -38.67
N PRO A 330 19.24 12.03 -38.53
CA PRO A 330 19.75 13.30 -39.05
C PRO A 330 19.61 13.47 -40.56
N ALA A 331 19.72 12.38 -41.34
CA ALA A 331 19.68 12.47 -42.80
C ALA A 331 18.29 12.84 -43.35
N THR A 332 17.23 12.39 -42.70
CA THR A 332 15.84 12.55 -43.15
C THR A 332 15.04 13.54 -42.33
N ASP A 333 15.58 13.98 -41.18
CA ASP A 333 14.89 14.85 -40.22
C ASP A 333 13.57 14.26 -39.71
N SER A 334 13.57 12.94 -39.49
CA SER A 334 12.40 12.17 -39.09
C SER A 334 12.70 11.18 -37.97
N ILE A 335 11.69 10.84 -37.18
CA ILE A 335 11.72 9.75 -36.21
C ILE A 335 10.94 8.58 -36.81
N ALA A 336 11.59 7.42 -36.85
CA ALA A 336 10.97 6.17 -37.27
C ALA A 336 11.22 5.07 -36.21
N PRO A 337 10.29 4.11 -36.03
CA PRO A 337 10.49 2.97 -35.15
C PRO A 337 11.70 2.13 -35.58
N SER A 338 12.67 1.95 -34.69
CA SER A 338 13.82 1.04 -34.86
C SER A 338 13.53 -0.35 -34.29
N THR A 339 12.82 -0.39 -33.16
CA THR A 339 12.44 -1.62 -32.45
C THR A 339 10.98 -1.53 -32.05
N TRP A 340 10.22 -2.62 -32.18
CA TRP A 340 8.80 -2.66 -31.85
C TRP A 340 8.35 -4.02 -31.32
N ALA A 341 7.23 -4.02 -30.61
CA ALA A 341 6.53 -5.20 -30.13
C ALA A 341 5.01 -4.94 -30.06
N GLY A 342 4.22 -6.03 -30.04
CA GLY A 342 2.75 -5.97 -29.99
C GLY A 342 2.06 -5.95 -31.37
N VAL A 343 2.81 -5.69 -32.44
CA VAL A 343 2.34 -5.73 -33.83
C VAL A 343 3.20 -6.68 -34.69
N ALA A 344 2.57 -7.32 -35.67
CA ALA A 344 3.22 -8.34 -36.51
C ALA A 344 4.22 -7.76 -37.52
N ASP A 345 3.88 -6.61 -38.11
CA ASP A 345 4.69 -5.92 -39.11
C ASP A 345 5.34 -4.66 -38.49
N PRO A 346 6.52 -4.24 -38.97
CA PRO A 346 7.11 -2.97 -38.58
C PRO A 346 6.13 -1.82 -38.82
N PRO A 347 5.88 -0.95 -37.83
CA PRO A 347 5.04 0.21 -38.06
C PRO A 347 5.67 1.10 -39.13
N ALA A 348 4.95 1.30 -40.24
CA ALA A 348 5.38 2.18 -41.34
C ALA A 348 5.15 3.65 -40.94
N LEU A 349 5.87 4.11 -39.91
CA LEU A 349 5.81 5.45 -39.35
C LEU A 349 7.07 6.23 -39.69
N GLU A 350 6.89 7.44 -40.20
CA GLU A 350 7.97 8.40 -40.43
C GLU A 350 7.46 9.76 -39.97
N LEU A 351 7.92 10.20 -38.80
CA LEU A 351 7.38 11.35 -38.07
C LEU A 351 8.36 12.52 -38.20
N PRO A 352 7.96 13.69 -38.73
CA PRO A 352 8.85 14.84 -38.76
C PRO A 352 9.31 15.23 -37.34
N VAL A 353 10.61 15.46 -37.13
CA VAL A 353 11.14 15.82 -35.81
C VAL A 353 10.47 17.10 -35.30
N ASP A 354 10.21 18.08 -36.18
CA ASP A 354 9.49 19.33 -35.89
C ASP A 354 7.96 19.22 -35.86
N GLY A 355 7.45 17.98 -35.92
CA GLY A 355 6.02 17.69 -35.93
C GLY A 355 5.29 17.97 -34.60
N THR A 356 3.96 17.93 -34.69
CA THR A 356 3.05 18.01 -33.53
C THR A 356 2.74 16.66 -32.90
N ASP A 357 3.28 15.58 -33.47
CA ASP A 357 3.10 14.22 -32.96
C ASP A 357 3.63 14.09 -31.52
N PRO A 358 2.96 13.35 -30.62
CA PRO A 358 3.44 13.14 -29.25
C PRO A 358 4.88 12.61 -29.17
N ALA A 359 5.28 11.71 -30.09
CA ALA A 359 6.65 11.17 -30.12
C ALA A 359 7.68 12.24 -30.51
N ALA A 360 7.37 13.04 -31.53
CA ALA A 360 8.21 14.16 -31.97
C ALA A 360 8.34 15.24 -30.88
N ARG A 361 7.25 15.54 -30.17
CA ARG A 361 7.25 16.46 -29.03
C ARG A 361 8.10 15.93 -27.88
N ALA A 362 7.90 14.68 -27.47
CA ALA A 362 8.67 14.07 -26.40
C ALA A 362 10.17 14.10 -26.69
N ALA A 363 10.57 13.69 -27.90
CA ALA A 363 11.97 13.70 -28.32
C ALA A 363 12.61 15.10 -28.28
N ARG A 364 11.88 16.13 -28.73
CA ARG A 364 12.38 17.52 -28.76
C ARG A 364 12.39 18.20 -27.40
N THR A 365 11.35 18.01 -26.58
CA THR A 365 11.20 18.76 -25.31
C THR A 365 11.83 18.05 -24.12
N GLY A 366 12.08 16.74 -24.22
CA GLY A 366 12.48 15.93 -23.06
C GLY A 366 11.34 15.72 -22.05
N GLU A 367 10.09 16.03 -22.42
CA GLU A 367 8.92 15.86 -21.55
C GLU A 367 7.99 14.74 -22.05
N ALA A 368 7.59 13.84 -21.16
CA ALA A 368 6.63 12.78 -21.47
C ALA A 368 5.28 13.35 -21.94
N GLN A 369 4.72 12.76 -23.00
CA GLN A 369 3.43 13.12 -23.57
C GLN A 369 2.44 11.97 -23.35
N PHE A 370 1.24 12.29 -22.85
CA PHE A 370 0.17 11.33 -22.66
C PHE A 370 -1.09 11.87 -23.32
N VAL A 371 -1.71 11.07 -24.20
CA VAL A 371 -2.93 11.45 -24.91
C VAL A 371 -3.97 10.34 -24.82
N ASP A 372 -5.23 10.73 -24.59
CA ASP A 372 -6.37 9.81 -24.63
C ASP A 372 -6.76 9.46 -26.08
N ALA A 373 -7.60 8.44 -26.25
CA ALA A 373 -8.06 7.93 -27.56
C ALA A 373 -8.42 9.01 -28.59
N GLU A 374 -9.16 10.06 -28.18
CA GLU A 374 -9.63 11.13 -29.07
C GLU A 374 -8.50 12.02 -29.62
N ALA A 375 -7.35 12.04 -28.94
CA ALA A 375 -6.18 12.85 -29.26
C ALA A 375 -5.02 12.03 -29.85
N VAL A 376 -5.21 10.71 -30.06
CA VAL A 376 -4.23 9.88 -30.76
C VAL A 376 -4.17 10.30 -32.24
N PRO A 377 -2.99 10.62 -32.78
CA PRO A 377 -2.86 11.01 -34.18
C PRO A 377 -3.28 9.89 -35.16
N PRO A 378 -3.91 10.23 -36.31
CA PRO A 378 -4.34 9.23 -37.30
C PRO A 378 -3.22 8.37 -37.90
N VAL A 379 -1.95 8.78 -37.73
CA VAL A 379 -0.80 8.01 -38.20
C VAL A 379 -0.69 6.66 -37.47
N TYR A 380 -1.30 6.53 -36.28
CA TYR A 380 -1.35 5.29 -35.51
C TYR A 380 -2.57 4.41 -35.87
N ASP A 381 -3.45 4.86 -36.76
CA ASP A 381 -4.63 4.11 -37.17
C ASP A 381 -4.23 2.78 -37.84
N GLY A 382 -4.88 1.69 -37.42
CA GLY A 382 -4.61 0.36 -37.97
C GLY A 382 -3.35 -0.33 -37.43
N LEU A 383 -2.56 0.34 -36.57
CA LEU A 383 -1.50 -0.33 -35.81
C LEU A 383 -2.05 -1.11 -34.61
N VAL A 384 -3.13 -0.62 -34.01
CA VAL A 384 -3.83 -1.29 -32.92
C VAL A 384 -5.20 -1.75 -33.43
N ASP A 385 -5.48 -3.05 -33.30
CA ASP A 385 -6.79 -3.61 -33.63
C ASP A 385 -7.88 -2.93 -32.79
N GLY A 386 -8.86 -2.31 -33.46
CA GLY A 386 -9.93 -1.55 -32.81
C GLY A 386 -9.59 -0.09 -32.45
N GLY A 387 -8.38 0.38 -32.76
CA GLY A 387 -7.90 1.73 -32.46
C GLY A 387 -7.26 1.83 -31.07
N ALA A 388 -6.29 2.74 -30.91
CA ALA A 388 -5.60 2.89 -29.63
C ALA A 388 -6.49 3.61 -28.60
N GLY A 389 -6.59 3.06 -27.39
CA GLY A 389 -7.32 3.70 -26.26
C GLY A 389 -6.61 4.96 -25.72
N GLY A 390 -5.36 5.16 -26.13
CA GLY A 390 -4.50 6.26 -25.77
C GLY A 390 -3.06 5.97 -26.20
N LEU A 391 -2.18 6.95 -26.03
CA LEU A 391 -0.77 6.87 -26.39
C LEU A 391 0.09 7.55 -25.32
N ALA A 392 1.17 6.90 -24.91
CA ALA A 392 2.24 7.49 -24.12
C ALA A 392 3.50 7.59 -24.98
N ALA A 393 4.08 8.79 -25.09
CA ALA A 393 5.38 9.01 -25.71
C ALA A 393 6.37 9.53 -24.67
N LEU A 394 7.44 8.77 -24.45
CA LEU A 394 8.33 8.91 -23.31
C LEU A 394 9.75 9.18 -23.85
N PRO A 395 10.37 10.32 -23.53
CA PRO A 395 11.73 10.60 -23.95
C PRO A 395 12.69 9.64 -23.25
N LEU A 396 13.61 9.05 -24.01
CA LEU A 396 14.72 8.29 -23.47
C LEU A 396 15.88 9.27 -23.24
N GLN A 397 15.93 9.91 -22.08
CA GLN A 397 16.92 10.95 -21.80
C GLN A 397 17.67 10.68 -20.49
N TYR A 398 18.98 10.90 -20.48
CA TYR A 398 19.80 10.88 -19.28
C TYR A 398 20.67 12.15 -19.21
N GLY A 399 20.38 13.04 -18.26
CA GLY A 399 20.98 14.38 -18.23
C GLY A 399 20.61 15.18 -19.49
N ASP A 400 21.61 15.74 -20.16
CA ASP A 400 21.43 16.51 -21.40
C ASP A 400 21.55 15.64 -22.67
N VAL A 401 21.60 14.30 -22.52
CA VAL A 401 21.78 13.36 -23.64
C VAL A 401 20.47 12.63 -23.93
N GLY A 402 19.94 12.82 -25.14
CA GLY A 402 18.85 12.03 -25.69
C GLY A 402 19.34 10.69 -26.24
N TYR A 403 18.49 9.68 -26.13
CA TYR A 403 18.66 8.32 -26.65
C TYR A 403 17.48 7.90 -27.55
N GLY A 404 16.54 8.82 -27.82
CA GLY A 404 15.35 8.61 -28.64
C GLY A 404 14.05 8.74 -27.84
N VAL A 405 13.00 8.07 -28.31
CA VAL A 405 11.67 8.07 -27.71
C VAL A 405 11.14 6.64 -27.62
N LEU A 406 10.51 6.30 -26.50
CA LEU A 406 9.73 5.08 -26.30
C LEU A 406 8.25 5.44 -26.38
N VAL A 407 7.51 4.78 -27.25
CA VAL A 407 6.08 4.99 -27.45
C VAL A 407 5.31 3.74 -27.09
N VAL A 408 4.23 3.92 -26.32
CA VAL A 408 3.34 2.85 -25.87
C VAL A 408 1.91 3.19 -26.29
N GLY A 409 1.30 2.32 -27.09
CA GLY A 409 -0.10 2.40 -27.49
C GLY A 409 -0.97 1.50 -26.61
N LEU A 410 -2.09 2.04 -26.12
CA LEU A 410 -3.02 1.30 -25.26
C LEU A 410 -4.03 0.51 -26.09
N ARG A 411 -4.52 -0.61 -25.54
CA ARG A 411 -5.69 -1.31 -26.10
C ARG A 411 -6.95 -0.41 -26.06
N PRO A 412 -7.96 -0.61 -26.93
CA PRO A 412 -9.10 0.30 -27.08
C PRO A 412 -9.83 0.66 -25.77
N ASP A 413 -9.97 -0.31 -24.86
CA ASP A 413 -10.70 -0.15 -23.59
C ASP A 413 -9.78 0.24 -22.41
N ALA A 414 -8.47 0.30 -22.63
CA ALA A 414 -7.49 0.64 -21.60
C ALA A 414 -7.38 2.17 -21.43
N ARG A 415 -7.09 2.57 -20.20
CA ARG A 415 -6.83 3.98 -19.82
C ARG A 415 -5.52 4.05 -19.07
N LEU A 416 -4.92 5.24 -19.08
CA LEU A 416 -3.63 5.47 -18.45
C LEU A 416 -3.74 6.42 -17.25
N PRO A 417 -4.03 5.91 -16.04
CA PRO A 417 -4.14 6.74 -14.84
C PRO A 417 -2.76 7.30 -14.41
N GLU A 418 -2.75 8.40 -13.65
CA GLU A 418 -1.52 9.08 -13.22
C GLU A 418 -0.46 8.18 -12.54
N PRO A 419 -0.80 7.19 -11.69
CA PRO A 419 0.19 6.27 -11.14
C PRO A 419 0.92 5.45 -12.21
N GLU A 420 0.20 5.01 -13.23
CA GLU A 420 0.77 4.21 -14.32
C GLU A 420 1.63 5.07 -15.27
N GLN A 421 1.20 6.32 -15.53
CA GLN A 421 2.03 7.30 -16.25
C GLN A 421 3.41 7.49 -15.59
N ARG A 422 3.45 7.58 -14.25
CA ARG A 422 4.70 7.70 -13.50
C ARG A 422 5.58 6.46 -13.61
N VAL A 423 4.99 5.27 -13.62
CA VAL A 423 5.74 4.01 -13.77
C VAL A 423 6.32 3.90 -15.18
N LEU A 424 5.55 4.22 -16.22
CA LEU A 424 6.04 4.27 -17.59
C LEU A 424 7.19 5.28 -17.77
N ALA A 425 7.09 6.46 -17.14
CA ALA A 425 8.18 7.43 -17.13
C ALA A 425 9.44 6.88 -16.43
N ALA A 426 9.28 6.18 -15.30
CA ALA A 426 10.40 5.55 -14.59
C ALA A 426 11.04 4.40 -15.40
N VAL A 427 10.22 3.65 -16.16
CA VAL A 427 10.69 2.65 -17.12
C VAL A 427 11.55 3.31 -18.20
N ALA A 428 11.04 4.37 -18.85
CA ALA A 428 11.79 5.11 -19.87
C ALA A 428 13.12 5.68 -19.34
N GLN A 429 13.11 6.23 -18.13
CA GLN A 429 14.32 6.72 -17.47
C GLN A 429 15.33 5.59 -17.19
N SER A 430 14.86 4.43 -16.74
CA SER A 430 15.71 3.25 -16.49
C SER A 430 16.32 2.72 -17.80
N THR A 431 15.54 2.70 -18.88
CA THR A 431 16.01 2.35 -20.22
C THR A 431 17.07 3.32 -20.71
N ALA A 432 16.86 4.63 -20.57
CA ALA A 432 17.84 5.66 -20.95
C ALA A 432 19.16 5.51 -20.15
N MET A 433 19.07 5.22 -18.84
CA MET A 433 20.24 4.96 -18.00
C MET A 433 21.02 3.72 -18.47
N ALA A 434 20.33 2.64 -18.86
CA ALA A 434 20.97 1.44 -19.39
C ALA A 434 21.67 1.71 -20.75
N LEU A 435 21.03 2.48 -21.64
CA LEU A 435 21.63 2.90 -22.91
C LEU A 435 22.87 3.77 -22.68
N HIS A 436 22.79 4.74 -21.77
CA HIS A 436 23.92 5.59 -21.39
C HIS A 436 25.11 4.76 -20.87
N ALA A 437 24.86 3.79 -19.99
CA ALA A 437 25.90 2.92 -19.46
C ALA A 437 26.62 2.10 -20.55
N LEU A 438 25.89 1.65 -21.57
CA LEU A 438 26.46 0.92 -22.72
C LEU A 438 27.32 1.82 -23.61
N THR A 439 26.87 3.04 -23.90
CA THR A 439 27.63 4.00 -24.73
C THR A 439 28.95 4.38 -24.05
N SER A 440 28.92 4.68 -22.75
CA SER A 440 30.11 5.08 -21.98
C SER A 440 31.17 3.97 -21.86
N GLN A 441 30.79 2.69 -21.97
CA GLN A 441 31.74 1.56 -21.92
C GLN A 441 32.40 1.24 -23.28
N ARG A 442 31.82 1.65 -24.42
CA ARG A 442 32.19 1.14 -25.76
C ARG A 442 33.33 1.84 -26.49
N LEU A 443 33.80 2.99 -26.02
CA LEU A 443 35.00 3.62 -26.59
C LEU A 443 36.25 2.74 -26.53
N LEU A 444 36.27 1.79 -25.61
CA LEU A 444 37.43 0.93 -25.37
C LEU A 444 37.48 -0.29 -26.32
N GLY A 445 36.49 -0.53 -27.19
CA GLY A 445 36.48 -1.76 -27.99
C GLY A 445 35.50 -1.94 -29.15
N SER A 446 34.83 -0.89 -29.67
CA SER A 446 34.03 -1.03 -30.91
C SER A 446 34.89 -0.88 -32.17
N ASP A 447 34.68 -1.77 -33.13
CA ASP A 447 35.28 -1.71 -34.47
C ASP A 447 34.53 -0.73 -35.39
N ASP A 448 33.25 -0.42 -35.15
CA ASP A 448 32.51 0.58 -35.94
C ASP A 448 32.53 1.98 -35.31
N VAL A 449 32.75 3.02 -36.14
CA VAL A 449 32.69 4.43 -35.75
C VAL A 449 31.99 5.31 -36.78
N THR A 450 31.35 6.37 -36.28
CA THR A 450 30.84 7.47 -37.09
C THR A 450 31.80 8.64 -37.03
N GLU A 451 32.28 9.08 -38.19
CA GLU A 451 33.13 10.24 -38.38
C GLU A 451 32.28 11.46 -38.76
N LEU A 452 32.45 12.52 -37.99
CA LEU A 452 31.83 13.83 -38.20
C LEU A 452 32.93 14.85 -38.48
N ALA A 453 32.92 15.45 -39.66
CA ALA A 453 33.87 16.49 -40.04
C ALA A 453 33.20 17.85 -40.03
N PHE A 454 33.73 18.78 -39.27
CA PHE A 454 33.26 20.16 -39.14
C PHE A 454 34.25 21.11 -39.78
N SER A 455 33.74 22.06 -40.55
CA SER A 455 34.50 23.26 -40.93
C SER A 455 34.36 24.29 -39.82
N LEU A 456 35.47 24.91 -39.44
CA LEU A 456 35.56 25.92 -38.40
C LEU A 456 35.96 27.25 -39.02
N ALA A 457 35.30 28.33 -38.62
CA ALA A 457 35.61 29.68 -39.07
C ALA A 457 35.48 30.69 -37.94
N GLY A 458 36.32 31.72 -37.96
CA GLY A 458 36.31 32.80 -36.96
C GLY A 458 37.50 32.75 -36.02
N ASP A 459 37.31 33.23 -34.78
CA ASP A 459 38.37 33.32 -33.76
C ASP A 459 38.38 32.16 -32.75
N ASP A 460 37.34 31.30 -32.80
CA ASP A 460 37.17 30.10 -31.97
C ASP A 460 37.05 28.86 -32.88
N PRO A 461 37.54 27.66 -32.49
CA PRO A 461 38.43 27.35 -31.40
C PRO A 461 39.74 28.13 -31.41
N PHE A 462 40.41 28.14 -30.27
CA PHE A 462 41.61 28.91 -30.00
C PHE A 462 42.70 28.87 -31.12
N PHE A 463 42.90 27.70 -31.72
CA PHE A 463 43.92 27.47 -32.75
C PHE A 463 43.53 28.05 -34.12
N VAL A 464 42.25 28.27 -34.40
CA VAL A 464 41.75 28.91 -35.63
C VAL A 464 42.11 30.40 -35.62
N GLY A 465 41.80 31.11 -34.53
CA GLY A 465 42.19 32.52 -34.36
C GLY A 465 43.71 32.72 -34.37
N LEU A 466 44.48 31.81 -33.75
CA LEU A 466 45.95 31.83 -33.81
C LEU A 466 46.49 31.64 -35.23
N SER A 467 45.87 30.76 -36.02
CA SER A 467 46.25 30.56 -37.43
C SER A 467 46.07 31.84 -38.27
N ALA A 468 45.01 32.62 -38.00
CA ALA A 468 44.78 33.91 -38.65
C ALA A 468 45.77 34.98 -38.20
N ALA A 469 46.00 35.11 -36.89
CA ALA A 469 46.85 36.14 -36.31
C ALA A 469 48.32 36.00 -36.71
N LEU A 470 48.78 34.76 -36.91
CA LEU A 470 50.17 34.43 -37.21
C LEU A 470 50.42 34.08 -38.68
N ASP A 471 49.37 34.04 -39.52
CA ASP A 471 49.41 33.52 -40.90
C ASP A 471 50.15 32.16 -40.97
N ALA A 472 49.72 31.26 -40.09
CA ALA A 472 50.43 30.02 -39.79
C ALA A 472 49.47 28.83 -39.82
N GLU A 473 50.06 27.64 -40.01
CA GLU A 473 49.34 26.38 -39.93
C GLU A 473 49.53 25.77 -38.56
N PHE A 474 48.46 25.22 -37.99
CA PHE A 474 48.45 24.45 -36.76
C PHE A 474 47.84 23.08 -37.06
N VAL A 475 48.60 22.01 -36.83
CA VAL A 475 48.14 20.63 -37.01
C VAL A 475 48.23 19.92 -35.67
N HIS A 476 47.12 19.38 -35.20
CA HIS A 476 47.09 18.68 -33.92
C HIS A 476 47.84 17.35 -33.99
N THR A 477 48.65 17.12 -32.97
CA THR A 477 49.52 15.93 -32.85
C THR A 477 49.27 15.15 -31.56
N GLY A 478 48.45 15.67 -30.64
CA GLY A 478 48.10 14.92 -29.44
C GLY A 478 47.26 15.71 -28.44
N THR A 479 46.48 14.99 -27.65
CA THR A 479 45.71 15.53 -26.53
C THR A 479 46.03 14.73 -25.27
N VAL A 480 46.25 15.42 -24.15
CA VAL A 480 46.35 14.81 -22.83
C VAL A 480 45.23 15.36 -21.95
N THR A 481 44.37 14.46 -21.49
CA THR A 481 43.26 14.77 -20.57
C THR A 481 43.53 14.16 -19.19
N ARG A 482 43.00 14.80 -18.14
CA ARG A 482 42.98 14.28 -16.76
C ARG A 482 41.55 14.38 -16.24
N GLU A 483 41.10 13.39 -15.45
CA GLU A 483 39.72 13.28 -14.93
C GLU A 483 39.16 14.55 -14.25
N ALA A 484 40.02 15.43 -13.73
CA ALA A 484 39.63 16.69 -13.10
C ALA A 484 40.72 17.78 -13.26
N GLY A 485 41.19 18.03 -14.48
CA GLY A 485 42.26 18.99 -14.73
C GLY A 485 42.25 19.60 -16.13
N PRO A 486 43.16 20.56 -16.40
CA PRO A 486 43.23 21.24 -17.69
C PRO A 486 43.48 20.25 -18.82
N THR A 487 42.87 20.53 -19.97
CA THR A 487 43.12 19.77 -21.20
C THR A 487 44.35 20.34 -21.88
N THR A 488 45.31 19.48 -22.21
CA THR A 488 46.53 19.88 -22.90
C THR A 488 46.48 19.41 -24.35
N PHE A 489 46.65 20.33 -25.30
CA PHE A 489 46.74 20.05 -26.72
C PHE A 489 48.18 20.29 -27.21
N PHE A 490 48.63 19.44 -28.13
CA PHE A 490 49.90 19.59 -28.83
C PHE A 490 49.62 19.89 -30.29
N PHE A 491 50.21 20.97 -30.79
CA PHE A 491 50.12 21.34 -32.20
C PHE A 491 51.50 21.50 -32.81
N GLU A 492 51.65 20.97 -34.02
CA GLU A 492 52.77 21.24 -34.89
C GLU A 492 52.46 22.47 -35.74
N THR A 493 53.34 23.47 -35.71
CA THR A 493 53.17 24.73 -36.43
C THR A 493 54.41 25.19 -37.16
N ASN A 494 54.23 25.93 -38.25
CA ASN A 494 55.29 26.64 -38.97
C ASN A 494 55.57 28.05 -38.42
N ALA A 495 54.81 28.50 -37.40
CA ALA A 495 55.04 29.77 -36.74
C ALA A 495 56.29 29.76 -35.84
N GLU A 496 56.89 30.93 -35.65
CA GLU A 496 57.99 31.10 -34.71
C GLU A 496 57.49 30.91 -33.26
N PRO A 497 58.10 30.03 -32.44
CA PRO A 497 57.59 29.70 -31.11
C PRO A 497 57.34 30.90 -30.19
N ALA A 498 58.20 31.93 -30.26
CA ALA A 498 58.05 33.13 -29.45
C ALA A 498 56.78 33.92 -29.83
N ALA A 499 56.48 34.03 -31.12
CA ALA A 499 55.28 34.70 -31.62
C ALA A 499 54.01 33.92 -31.24
N VAL A 500 54.07 32.58 -31.25
CA VAL A 500 52.96 31.73 -30.78
C VAL A 500 52.66 31.96 -29.31
N VAL A 501 53.68 32.01 -28.45
CA VAL A 501 53.50 32.26 -27.01
C VAL A 501 52.91 33.64 -26.75
N GLU A 502 53.39 34.67 -27.48
CA GLU A 502 52.87 36.03 -27.36
C GLU A 502 51.39 36.12 -27.79
N ALA A 503 51.04 35.55 -28.94
CA ALA A 503 49.67 35.53 -29.44
C ALA A 503 48.73 34.71 -28.54
N ALA A 504 49.20 33.59 -28.00
CA ALA A 504 48.43 32.75 -27.09
C ALA A 504 48.15 33.44 -25.74
N ALA A 505 49.09 34.22 -25.22
CA ALA A 505 48.92 34.97 -23.98
C ALA A 505 47.86 36.08 -24.06
N ALA A 506 47.48 36.50 -25.27
CA ALA A 506 46.42 37.48 -25.51
C ALA A 506 45.01 36.87 -25.54
N ARG A 507 44.88 35.53 -25.46
CA ARG A 507 43.59 34.83 -25.64
C ARG A 507 43.11 34.26 -24.30
N GLU A 508 41.82 34.42 -24.00
CA GLU A 508 41.24 34.03 -22.69
C GLU A 508 41.00 32.51 -22.55
N ASP A 509 40.91 31.83 -23.68
CA ASP A 509 40.69 30.39 -23.82
C ASP A 509 41.95 29.54 -23.54
N VAL A 510 43.15 30.15 -23.56
CA VAL A 510 44.44 29.49 -23.29
C VAL A 510 44.99 29.90 -21.92
N THR A 511 45.18 28.92 -21.04
CA THR A 511 45.78 29.14 -19.70
C THR A 511 47.29 29.13 -19.69
N ALA A 512 47.91 28.34 -20.58
CA ALA A 512 49.36 28.28 -20.74
C ALA A 512 49.75 27.84 -22.15
N CYS A 513 50.87 28.35 -22.65
CA CYS A 513 51.46 28.00 -23.95
C CYS A 513 52.97 27.76 -23.75
N THR A 514 53.46 26.58 -24.10
CA THR A 514 54.87 26.19 -23.92
C THR A 514 55.41 25.53 -25.18
N PRO A 515 56.46 26.07 -25.82
CA PRO A 515 57.15 25.37 -26.90
C PRO A 515 57.82 24.08 -26.39
N VAL A 516 57.50 22.95 -27.01
CA VAL A 516 58.05 21.62 -26.67
C VAL A 516 59.30 21.33 -27.48
N THR A 517 59.27 21.64 -28.78
CA THR A 517 60.42 21.50 -29.68
C THR A 517 60.74 22.83 -30.34
N THR A 518 62.00 23.24 -30.27
CA THR A 518 62.53 24.45 -30.93
C THR A 518 63.68 24.04 -31.86
N GLY A 519 63.41 23.83 -33.14
CA GLY A 519 64.41 23.43 -34.13
C GLY A 519 64.15 24.10 -35.49
N ASP A 520 65.09 23.97 -36.43
CA ASP A 520 64.95 24.50 -37.80
C ASP A 520 63.89 23.68 -38.58
N GLY A 521 62.66 24.17 -38.59
CA GLY A 521 61.51 23.51 -39.23
C GLY A 521 60.19 23.86 -38.57
N ARG A 522 59.29 22.88 -38.43
CA ARG A 522 58.05 23.02 -37.68
C ARG A 522 58.32 22.81 -36.18
N SER A 523 57.64 23.60 -35.36
CA SER A 523 57.75 23.56 -33.91
C SER A 523 56.52 22.89 -33.31
N VAL A 524 56.71 22.08 -32.27
CA VAL A 524 55.60 21.54 -31.48
C VAL A 524 55.37 22.46 -30.29
N VAL A 525 54.13 22.92 -30.12
CA VAL A 525 53.72 23.81 -29.05
C VAL A 525 52.61 23.16 -28.25
N GLU A 526 52.78 23.19 -26.93
CA GLU A 526 51.82 22.71 -25.94
C GLU A 526 50.91 23.87 -25.53
N PHE A 527 49.60 23.65 -25.57
CA PHE A 527 48.58 24.57 -25.08
C PHE A 527 47.77 23.91 -23.98
N SER A 528 47.66 24.56 -22.82
CA SER A 528 46.77 24.13 -21.74
C SER A 528 45.54 25.02 -21.71
N VAL A 529 44.36 24.41 -21.62
CA VAL A 529 43.07 25.10 -21.46
C VAL A 529 42.39 24.63 -20.18
N SER A 530 41.68 25.54 -19.49
CA SER A 530 41.07 25.28 -18.17
C SER A 530 40.16 24.05 -18.19
N GLU A 531 39.27 23.99 -19.18
CA GLU A 531 38.41 22.88 -19.58
C GLU A 531 38.03 23.12 -21.05
N SER A 532 38.04 22.08 -21.89
CA SER A 532 37.51 22.17 -23.26
C SER A 532 36.07 21.61 -23.26
N PRO A 533 35.05 22.45 -23.51
CA PRO A 533 33.66 22.00 -23.61
C PRO A 533 33.49 20.90 -24.67
N LEU A 534 34.22 21.01 -25.78
CA LEU A 534 34.25 20.03 -26.85
C LEU A 534 34.83 18.69 -26.38
N VAL A 535 35.99 18.67 -25.73
CA VAL A 535 36.60 17.40 -25.27
C VAL A 535 35.73 16.73 -24.22
N ARG A 536 35.12 17.49 -23.29
CA ARG A 536 34.21 16.92 -22.29
C ARG A 536 32.95 16.36 -22.93
N LEU A 537 32.33 17.10 -23.86
CA LEU A 537 31.17 16.66 -24.64
C LEU A 537 31.43 15.33 -25.33
N LEU A 538 32.60 15.21 -25.96
CA LEU A 538 33.00 13.99 -26.64
C LEU A 538 33.21 12.87 -25.63
N LEU A 539 33.96 13.09 -24.54
CA LEU A 539 34.14 12.07 -23.50
C LEU A 539 32.79 11.56 -22.92
N ASP A 540 31.85 12.47 -22.63
CA ASP A 540 30.51 12.15 -22.10
C ASP A 540 29.67 11.29 -23.07
N ARG A 541 30.00 11.34 -24.37
CA ARG A 541 29.31 10.59 -25.44
C ARG A 541 30.12 9.45 -26.01
N GLY A 542 31.24 9.11 -25.40
CA GLY A 542 32.15 8.14 -25.97
C GLY A 542 32.75 8.60 -27.31
N GLY A 543 32.84 9.89 -27.59
CA GLY A 543 33.57 10.44 -28.73
C GLY A 543 35.05 10.68 -28.44
N ARG A 544 35.84 10.79 -29.50
CA ARG A 544 37.20 11.34 -29.47
C ARG A 544 37.41 12.30 -30.62
N ILE A 545 38.40 13.17 -30.47
CA ILE A 545 38.89 13.95 -31.60
C ILE A 545 39.84 13.08 -32.41
N ALA A 546 39.54 12.91 -33.69
CA ALA A 546 40.35 12.13 -34.63
C ALA A 546 41.43 13.00 -35.30
N ALA A 547 41.05 14.22 -35.68
CA ALA A 547 41.98 15.21 -36.24
C ALA A 547 41.47 16.62 -35.96
N MET A 548 42.38 17.59 -35.85
CA MET A 548 42.04 19.01 -35.96
C MET A 548 43.20 19.77 -36.61
N SER A 549 42.89 20.74 -37.46
CA SER A 549 43.88 21.62 -38.08
C SER A 549 43.31 23.01 -38.33
N ALA A 550 44.18 24.01 -38.44
CA ALA A 550 43.80 25.33 -38.92
C ALA A 550 44.90 26.00 -39.72
N ALA A 551 44.50 26.79 -40.70
CA ALA A 551 45.36 27.65 -41.49
C ALA A 551 44.58 28.91 -41.92
N GLY A 552 45.20 30.08 -41.76
CA GLY A 552 44.66 31.34 -42.28
C GLY A 552 43.27 31.73 -41.76
N GLY A 553 42.89 31.34 -40.54
CA GLY A 553 41.61 31.66 -39.92
C GLY A 553 40.45 30.73 -40.27
N THR A 554 40.76 29.60 -40.92
CA THR A 554 39.83 28.50 -41.13
C THR A 554 40.41 27.22 -40.55
N GLY A 555 39.56 26.36 -40.01
CA GLY A 555 39.97 25.07 -39.47
C GLY A 555 39.08 23.92 -39.88
N ASP A 556 39.59 22.72 -39.65
CA ASP A 556 38.90 21.46 -39.82
C ASP A 556 38.96 20.72 -38.49
N LEU A 557 37.83 20.14 -38.09
CA LEU A 557 37.72 19.28 -36.90
C LEU A 557 37.05 17.97 -37.31
N THR A 558 37.75 16.86 -37.12
CA THR A 558 37.20 15.53 -37.30
C THR A 558 37.00 14.87 -35.94
N VAL A 559 35.76 14.49 -35.66
CA VAL A 559 35.37 13.77 -34.46
C VAL A 559 34.95 12.36 -34.85
N GLU A 560 35.35 11.39 -34.05
CA GLU A 560 34.82 10.03 -34.13
C GLU A 560 33.97 9.74 -32.90
N ILE A 561 32.79 9.19 -33.13
CA ILE A 561 31.87 8.74 -32.08
C ILE A 561 31.44 7.30 -32.36
N PRO A 562 31.06 6.52 -31.33
CA PRO A 562 30.46 5.23 -31.53
C PRO A 562 29.11 5.43 -32.24
N PRO A 563 28.69 4.46 -33.08
CA PRO A 563 27.45 4.57 -33.84
C PRO A 563 26.22 4.81 -32.95
N GLU A 564 26.26 4.41 -31.67
CA GLU A 564 25.16 4.61 -30.73
C GLU A 564 25.11 6.01 -30.07
N ALA A 565 26.07 6.90 -30.32
CA ALA A 565 26.18 8.21 -29.67
C ALA A 565 25.31 9.33 -30.27
N GLN A 566 24.37 8.98 -31.15
CA GLN A 566 23.44 9.92 -31.81
C GLN A 566 24.17 11.07 -32.52
N PRO A 567 24.60 10.88 -33.78
CA PRO A 567 25.43 11.85 -34.47
C PRO A 567 24.85 13.26 -34.51
N ARG A 568 23.53 13.38 -34.65
CA ARG A 568 22.84 14.68 -34.65
C ARG A 568 23.02 15.46 -33.35
N THR A 569 22.82 14.79 -32.22
CA THR A 569 22.99 15.37 -30.89
C THR A 569 24.44 15.81 -30.66
N VAL A 570 25.41 15.14 -31.31
CA VAL A 570 26.81 15.56 -31.33
C VAL A 570 27.01 16.80 -32.20
N VAL A 571 26.46 16.80 -33.42
CA VAL A 571 26.51 17.95 -34.34
C VAL A 571 25.94 19.20 -33.70
N GLU A 572 24.68 19.16 -33.24
CA GLU A 572 24.01 20.29 -32.60
C GLU A 572 24.80 20.78 -31.39
N ALA A 573 25.31 19.86 -30.57
CA ALA A 573 26.07 20.25 -29.40
C ALA A 573 27.45 20.85 -29.71
N VAL A 574 28.07 20.49 -30.86
CA VAL A 574 29.31 21.09 -31.34
C VAL A 574 29.02 22.47 -31.92
N GLU A 575 28.02 22.60 -32.79
CA GLU A 575 27.60 23.87 -33.41
C GLU A 575 27.13 24.89 -32.35
N ASP A 576 26.47 24.45 -31.27
CA ASP A 576 26.07 25.31 -30.15
C ASP A 576 27.25 25.78 -29.27
N ARG A 577 28.34 25.01 -29.22
CA ARG A 577 29.47 25.26 -28.28
C ARG A 577 30.69 25.86 -28.96
N VAL A 578 30.80 25.72 -30.26
CA VAL A 578 31.93 26.19 -31.06
C VAL A 578 31.38 27.15 -32.11
N ASP A 579 31.57 28.44 -31.87
CA ASP A 579 31.09 29.48 -32.76
C ASP A 579 31.73 29.33 -34.15
N GLY A 580 30.90 29.26 -35.20
CA GLY A 580 31.36 29.11 -36.58
C GLY A 580 31.77 27.69 -36.97
N ALA A 581 31.40 26.68 -36.18
CA ALA A 581 31.42 25.29 -36.62
C ALA A 581 30.18 24.98 -37.48
N ASP A 582 30.40 24.30 -38.60
CA ASP A 582 29.35 23.78 -39.47
C ASP A 582 29.70 22.34 -39.87
N LEU A 583 28.74 21.42 -39.82
CA LEU A 583 28.94 20.06 -40.31
C LEU A 583 29.21 20.05 -41.83
N SER A 584 30.38 19.54 -42.22
CA SER A 584 30.83 19.45 -43.61
C SER A 584 30.76 18.04 -44.19
N ALA A 585 30.94 16.99 -43.36
CA ALA A 585 30.82 15.60 -43.79
C ALA A 585 30.39 14.65 -42.66
N TYR A 586 29.69 13.60 -43.08
CA TYR A 586 29.24 12.48 -42.25
C TYR A 586 29.69 11.17 -42.91
N ARG A 587 30.39 10.30 -42.18
CA ARG A 587 30.81 8.98 -42.70
C ARG A 587 30.78 7.91 -41.61
N GLU A 588 30.06 6.83 -41.86
CA GLU A 588 30.18 5.60 -41.08
C GLU A 588 31.24 4.70 -41.68
N HIS A 589 32.13 4.18 -40.85
CA HIS A 589 33.11 3.20 -41.27
C HIS A 589 33.55 2.27 -40.13
N GLU A 590 33.91 1.06 -40.50
CA GLU A 590 34.54 0.08 -39.63
C GLU A 590 36.03 0.46 -39.51
N ARG A 591 36.50 0.80 -38.31
CA ARG A 591 37.92 0.80 -37.98
C ARG A 591 38.47 -0.60 -38.26
N PRO A 592 39.69 -0.72 -38.82
CA PRO A 592 40.36 -2.00 -38.84
C PRO A 592 40.45 -2.51 -37.40
N ALA A 593 39.85 -3.66 -37.11
CA ALA A 593 39.91 -4.28 -35.79
C ALA A 593 41.38 -4.51 -35.39
N GLU A 594 41.96 -3.61 -34.61
CA GLU A 594 43.35 -3.73 -34.22
C GLU A 594 43.45 -4.72 -33.06
N ASN A 595 43.48 -6.01 -33.38
CA ASN A 595 43.79 -6.99 -32.37
C ASN A 595 45.26 -6.79 -31.91
N ARG A 596 45.55 -7.17 -30.66
CA ARG A 596 46.92 -7.08 -30.11
C ARG A 596 47.98 -7.81 -30.94
N GLN A 597 47.59 -8.76 -31.79
CA GLN A 597 48.52 -9.49 -32.67
C GLN A 597 48.91 -8.66 -33.90
N ASP A 598 48.02 -7.82 -34.42
CA ASP A 598 48.27 -6.96 -35.58
C ASP A 598 49.20 -5.79 -35.24
N VAL A 599 48.95 -5.13 -34.09
CA VAL A 599 49.87 -4.11 -33.54
C VAL A 599 51.25 -4.72 -33.31
N ARG A 600 51.32 -5.92 -32.71
CA ARG A 600 52.58 -6.63 -32.50
C ARG A 600 53.27 -6.99 -33.81
N ALA A 601 52.53 -7.44 -34.82
CA ALA A 601 53.08 -7.77 -36.13
C ALA A 601 53.66 -6.55 -36.85
N ARG A 602 53.02 -5.37 -36.75
CA ARG A 602 53.56 -4.12 -37.32
C ARG A 602 54.80 -3.64 -36.58
N ILE A 603 54.80 -3.70 -35.25
CA ILE A 603 55.99 -3.43 -34.43
C ILE A 603 57.14 -4.37 -34.84
N ASP A 604 56.88 -5.68 -34.90
CA ASP A 604 57.89 -6.68 -35.27
C ASP A 604 58.42 -6.45 -36.70
N ASN A 605 57.58 -6.01 -37.64
CA ASN A 605 57.99 -5.65 -39.01
C ASN A 605 58.81 -4.35 -39.08
N ARG A 606 58.60 -3.39 -38.17
CA ARG A 606 59.37 -2.12 -38.14
C ARG A 606 60.72 -2.29 -37.45
N LEU A 607 60.87 -3.23 -36.53
CA LEU A 607 62.12 -3.46 -35.79
C LEU A 607 63.13 -4.26 -36.62
N THR A 608 64.40 -3.86 -36.58
CA THR A 608 65.47 -4.73 -37.09
C THR A 608 65.76 -5.85 -36.09
N ASP A 609 66.33 -6.97 -36.53
CA ASP A 609 66.72 -8.08 -35.63
C ASP A 609 67.55 -7.58 -34.43
N ARG A 610 68.50 -6.67 -34.66
CA ARG A 610 69.34 -6.07 -33.61
C ARG A 610 68.53 -5.21 -32.62
N GLN A 611 67.51 -4.50 -33.09
CA GLN A 611 66.62 -3.69 -32.26
C GLN A 611 65.65 -4.55 -31.45
N SER A 612 65.06 -5.57 -32.06
CA SER A 612 64.17 -6.54 -31.39
C SER A 612 64.93 -7.30 -30.29
N THR A 613 66.11 -7.83 -30.59
CA THR A 613 66.96 -8.49 -29.60
C THR A 613 67.35 -7.55 -28.46
N ALA A 614 67.74 -6.30 -28.74
CA ALA A 614 68.09 -5.34 -27.69
C ALA A 614 66.91 -5.05 -26.75
N LEU A 615 65.70 -4.91 -27.29
CA LEU A 615 64.48 -4.68 -26.51
C LEU A 615 64.10 -5.90 -25.66
N GLN A 616 64.11 -7.11 -26.23
CA GLN A 616 63.82 -8.35 -25.51
C GLN A 616 64.85 -8.61 -24.41
N THR A 617 66.14 -8.45 -24.70
CA THR A 617 67.22 -8.60 -23.71
C THR A 617 67.10 -7.57 -22.58
N ALA A 618 66.69 -6.33 -22.88
CA ALA A 618 66.42 -5.33 -21.85
C ALA A 618 65.24 -5.71 -20.94
N ILE A 619 64.14 -6.25 -21.51
CA ILE A 619 62.97 -6.70 -20.74
C ILE A 619 63.32 -7.89 -19.84
N VAL A 620 63.87 -8.96 -20.42
CA VAL A 620 64.20 -10.19 -19.68
C VAL A 620 65.30 -9.95 -18.64
N GLY A 621 66.23 -9.03 -18.93
CA GLY A 621 67.29 -8.64 -18.01
C GLY A 621 66.88 -7.68 -16.89
N GLY A 622 65.60 -7.33 -16.77
CA GLY A 622 65.11 -6.42 -15.73
C GLY A 622 65.63 -4.98 -15.87
N PHE A 623 66.05 -4.56 -17.08
CA PHE A 623 66.62 -3.23 -17.32
C PHE A 623 65.65 -2.08 -16.98
N PHE A 624 64.35 -2.35 -17.14
CA PHE A 624 63.26 -1.41 -16.91
C PHE A 624 62.69 -1.45 -15.49
N GLU A 625 63.10 -2.41 -14.67
CA GLU A 625 62.57 -2.60 -13.32
C GLU A 625 63.30 -1.71 -12.30
N TRP A 626 62.61 -1.39 -11.20
CA TRP A 626 63.23 -0.76 -10.03
C TRP A 626 63.09 -1.70 -8.82
N PRO A 627 64.19 -2.04 -8.12
CA PRO A 627 65.58 -1.65 -8.37
C PRO A 627 66.17 -2.44 -9.54
N ARG A 628 67.02 -1.82 -10.35
CA ARG A 628 67.62 -2.48 -11.54
C ARG A 628 68.55 -3.61 -11.11
N GLU A 629 68.24 -4.83 -11.51
CA GLU A 629 69.10 -6.00 -11.27
C GLU A 629 70.27 -6.10 -12.26
N THR A 630 70.13 -5.55 -13.47
CA THR A 630 71.15 -5.59 -14.52
C THR A 630 71.36 -4.21 -15.16
N ASN A 631 72.62 -3.86 -15.46
CA ASN A 631 72.95 -2.59 -16.12
C ASN A 631 73.11 -2.77 -17.65
N GLY A 632 73.09 -1.66 -18.40
CA GLY A 632 73.19 -1.70 -19.87
C GLY A 632 74.55 -2.16 -20.41
N GLU A 633 75.57 -2.29 -19.57
CA GLU A 633 76.89 -2.83 -19.93
C GLU A 633 76.87 -4.36 -19.94
N ASP A 634 76.27 -4.96 -18.92
CA ASP A 634 76.10 -6.42 -18.81
C ASP A 634 75.19 -6.97 -19.93
N LEU A 635 74.12 -6.23 -20.27
CA LEU A 635 73.22 -6.58 -21.37
C LEU A 635 73.87 -6.40 -22.75
N ALA A 636 74.73 -5.40 -22.91
CA ALA A 636 75.49 -5.21 -24.14
C ALA A 636 76.51 -6.35 -24.34
N ALA A 637 77.17 -6.79 -23.26
CA ALA A 637 78.09 -7.92 -23.28
C ALA A 637 77.38 -9.24 -23.67
N ALA A 638 76.16 -9.47 -23.17
CA ALA A 638 75.34 -10.63 -23.55
C ALA A 638 74.98 -10.65 -25.05
N MET A 639 75.01 -9.50 -25.72
CA MET A 639 74.73 -9.33 -27.15
C MET A 639 76.00 -9.21 -28.02
N ASP A 640 77.19 -9.36 -27.44
CA ASP A 640 78.50 -9.18 -28.10
C ASP A 640 78.62 -7.84 -28.84
N ILE A 641 78.14 -6.75 -28.20
CA ILE A 641 78.23 -5.38 -28.73
C ILE A 641 78.68 -4.39 -27.65
N GLY A 642 79.12 -3.21 -28.09
CA GLY A 642 79.45 -2.12 -27.16
C GLY A 642 78.19 -1.51 -26.52
N ARG A 643 78.34 -1.03 -25.27
CA ARG A 643 77.27 -0.35 -24.51
C ARG A 643 76.58 0.79 -25.28
N SER A 644 77.36 1.61 -26.01
CA SER A 644 76.80 2.69 -26.85
C SER A 644 75.90 2.15 -27.97
N THR A 645 76.30 1.04 -28.60
CA THR A 645 75.55 0.39 -29.68
C THR A 645 74.27 -0.26 -29.14
N PHE A 646 74.33 -0.88 -27.96
CA PHE A 646 73.15 -1.40 -27.27
C PHE A 646 72.13 -0.30 -26.98
N HIS A 647 72.56 0.82 -26.37
CA HIS A 647 71.67 1.96 -26.10
C HIS A 647 71.10 2.59 -27.38
N GLN A 648 71.86 2.64 -28.46
CA GLN A 648 71.38 3.15 -29.74
C GLN A 648 70.30 2.25 -30.33
N HIS A 649 70.50 0.93 -30.33
CA HIS A 649 69.49 -0.03 -30.77
C HIS A 649 68.25 0.00 -29.88
N LEU A 650 68.43 0.06 -28.56
CA LEU A 650 67.33 0.11 -27.60
C LEU A 650 66.50 1.39 -27.75
N ARG A 651 67.13 2.58 -27.87
CA ARG A 651 66.40 3.83 -28.11
C ARG A 651 65.69 3.85 -29.45
N ALA A 652 66.32 3.33 -30.51
CA ALA A 652 65.68 3.24 -31.82
C ALA A 652 64.50 2.26 -31.82
N ALA A 653 64.62 1.16 -31.07
CA ALA A 653 63.53 0.20 -30.88
C ALA A 653 62.37 0.83 -30.10
N GLN A 654 62.66 1.46 -28.95
CA GLN A 654 61.67 2.16 -28.12
C GLN A 654 60.95 3.24 -28.92
N ARG A 655 61.67 4.05 -29.69
CA ARG A 655 61.06 5.08 -30.53
C ARG A 655 60.07 4.47 -31.53
N LYS A 656 60.46 3.43 -32.26
CA LYS A 656 59.58 2.75 -33.22
C LYS A 656 58.36 2.10 -32.58
N VAL A 657 58.52 1.54 -31.37
CA VAL A 657 57.40 0.99 -30.59
C VAL A 657 56.46 2.11 -30.13
N PHE A 658 56.98 3.25 -29.69
CA PHE A 658 56.16 4.38 -29.26
C PHE A 658 55.47 5.07 -30.44
N GLU A 659 56.16 5.26 -31.56
CA GLU A 659 55.53 5.71 -32.82
C GLU A 659 54.33 4.81 -33.17
N GLU A 660 54.47 3.48 -33.12
CA GLU A 660 53.35 2.57 -33.44
C GLU A 660 52.21 2.51 -32.40
N LEU A 661 52.42 3.01 -31.18
CA LEU A 661 51.42 2.99 -30.11
C LEU A 661 50.73 4.34 -29.88
N TYR A 662 51.33 5.42 -30.40
CA TYR A 662 50.91 6.80 -30.12
C TYR A 662 50.82 7.70 -31.37
N ASP A 663 51.31 7.27 -32.54
CA ASP A 663 50.84 7.79 -33.85
C ASP A 663 49.49 7.13 -34.17
#